data_AF-A0A284RXM8-F1
#
_entry.id   AF-A0A284RXM8-F1
#
_cell.length_a   1.000
_cell.length_b   1.000
_cell.length_c   1.000
_cell.angle_alpha   90.00
_cell.angle_beta   90.00
_cell.angle_gamma   90.00
#
_symmetry.space_group_name_H-M   'P 1'
#
loop_
_entity.id
_entity.type
_entity.pdbx_description
1 polymer ?
#
loop_
_entity_poly.entity_id
_entity_poly.type
_entity_poly.pdbx_seq_one_letter_code
_entity_poly.pdbx_strand_id
1 'polypeptide(L)'
;MASTTVPGTATEVLSTPHAVSTAFKHPLDPLTPDEIAAVSLSVRHHIASKTEIKAVKFITTYLLPPPKKAVLAYLGIPLTPGGQPEAPTPITRKAEVDFLDVVNGDAYNVILALDGGKWSVESLEKLPEGTQPQISVQELVACEKIVKSDARVQQLAKEVGVLPDQIVCDGWSIGYDDRFPQKRRIQQALIFARLSEHENLYAHPLDFIAVVDANAEEVLHIDFPPHYKNTTNGAALSAPSTKFPELSEDSFAATSRPRIPPPLKSFDFLPDLMEKNEENFKPRDDIKPLHIVQPEGVSFKLDGNELEWQNWKMHISFTHREGIALSTITYNDNGEIRPIIYRLSLAEMVVPYGAPEYPHPRKFAFDSGEYGMGTMANELSLGCDCVGQIHYLPGAYVGHDGSAVVIKNAICIHEEDNGVLWKHTDYRPGGRTQTVRRRRLVVSMVCTLANYEYIWNYHFYQDGSIELEVRLTGILQVYVAETDEPIKFGTKVAPNVNAQYHQHLFSIRVDPMIDGINNSVVESDVVPLPNASTGSDLNFAGNAFIQEDTVLKKEAGRYWDWEKERKWKIINPARKHYSSGKDVGYVVGIKGGVTPMMARKDGWALKRAPFVNYPVWVCRDVEDAKGSRMWPAGKYVPQTRESPTDSIGAWVKGEQNIENEDILVYLTVGTTHIPRPEDWPVMPVEHLSITLKPQSFFTMNPSMDVPGTRDPKSVAAFSQGAAPSHGHAGCH
;
A
#
# COMPACT_ATOMS: atom_id res chain seq x y z
N MET A 1 0.30 -12.39 34.92
CA MET A 1 1.49 -12.83 34.16
C MET A 1 1.12 -12.83 32.68
N ALA A 2 2.09 -12.78 31.75
CA ALA A 2 1.87 -12.72 30.30
C ALA A 2 0.86 -13.80 29.81
N SER A 3 0.11 -13.67 28.72
CA SER A 3 0.40 -13.01 27.44
C SER A 3 -0.92 -12.74 26.67
N THR A 4 -1.03 -11.88 25.66
CA THR A 4 -0.12 -10.87 25.07
C THR A 4 -0.78 -9.48 25.08
N THR A 5 0.01 -8.42 24.82
CA THR A 5 -0.46 -7.11 24.32
C THR A 5 0.30 -6.71 23.05
N VAL A 6 0.80 -7.71 22.33
CA VAL A 6 1.71 -7.60 21.19
C VAL A 6 1.04 -8.32 20.01
N PRO A 7 1.05 -7.75 18.80
CA PRO A 7 0.46 -8.40 17.62
C PRO A 7 1.07 -9.77 17.32
N GLY A 8 0.28 -10.66 16.73
CA GLY A 8 0.73 -12.02 16.37
C GLY A 8 1.87 -12.07 15.34
N THR A 9 2.16 -10.95 14.66
CA THR A 9 3.27 -10.79 13.70
C THR A 9 4.58 -10.34 14.34
N ALA A 10 4.60 -10.06 15.64
CA ALA A 10 5.80 -9.59 16.33
C ALA A 10 6.72 -10.75 16.71
N THR A 11 7.96 -10.71 16.23
CA THR A 11 8.99 -11.71 16.55
C THR A 11 9.72 -11.37 17.85
N GLU A 12 9.86 -10.09 18.19
CA GLU A 12 10.56 -9.59 19.38
C GLU A 12 9.98 -8.25 19.86
N VAL A 13 10.09 -7.97 21.17
CA VAL A 13 9.76 -6.66 21.77
C VAL A 13 10.91 -6.19 22.65
N LEU A 14 11.47 -5.02 22.32
CA LEU A 14 12.58 -4.41 23.02
C LEU A 14 12.11 -3.22 23.87
N SER A 15 11.99 -3.41 25.18
CA SER A 15 11.51 -2.38 26.12
C SER A 15 12.60 -1.41 26.63
N THR A 16 13.88 -1.75 26.48
CA THR A 16 15.02 -0.96 26.96
C THR A 16 16.13 -1.00 25.92
N PRO A 17 16.72 0.14 25.51
CA PRO A 17 17.81 0.15 24.54
C PRO A 17 19.10 -0.44 25.14
N HIS A 18 19.82 -1.25 24.38
CA HIS A 18 21.14 -1.77 24.71
C HIS A 18 22.23 -0.74 24.41
N ALA A 19 22.30 -0.27 23.16
CA ALA A 19 23.28 0.70 22.69
C ALA A 19 22.76 1.44 21.44
N VAL A 20 22.70 2.77 21.52
CA VAL A 20 22.40 3.63 20.36
C VAL A 20 23.70 3.90 19.61
N SER A 21 23.76 3.57 18.34
CA SER A 21 24.92 3.90 17.49
C SER A 21 25.08 5.42 17.36
N THR A 22 26.32 5.91 17.39
CA THR A 22 26.64 7.32 17.10
C THR A 22 26.72 7.63 15.60
N ALA A 23 26.61 6.59 14.75
CA ALA A 23 26.67 6.71 13.29
C ALA A 23 25.63 5.80 12.61
N PHE A 24 25.06 6.28 11.51
CA PHE A 24 24.28 5.49 10.56
C PHE A 24 25.17 4.99 9.41
N LYS A 25 24.76 3.95 8.68
CA LYS A 25 25.43 3.57 7.41
C LYS A 25 24.94 4.45 6.28
N HIS A 26 23.62 4.47 6.08
CA HIS A 26 22.95 5.27 5.06
C HIS A 26 22.02 6.31 5.73
N PRO A 27 21.93 7.56 5.22
CA PRO A 27 21.15 8.62 5.88
C PRO A 27 19.65 8.32 6.02
N LEU A 28 19.11 7.48 5.13
CA LEU A 28 17.71 7.06 5.08
C LEU A 28 17.43 5.72 5.80
N ASP A 29 18.42 5.13 6.49
CA ASP A 29 18.21 3.92 7.27
C ASP A 29 17.12 4.16 8.32
N PRO A 30 16.11 3.26 8.44
CA PRO A 30 15.05 3.41 9.43
C PRO A 30 15.62 3.44 10.86
N LEU A 31 14.83 3.92 11.83
CA LEU A 31 15.25 3.84 13.22
C LEU A 31 15.39 2.38 13.63
N THR A 32 16.53 2.04 14.22
CA THR A 32 16.76 0.72 14.82
C THR A 32 15.85 0.52 16.05
N PRO A 33 15.60 -0.73 16.48
CA PRO A 33 14.83 -1.00 17.70
C PRO A 33 15.39 -0.27 18.94
N ASP A 34 16.72 -0.23 19.08
CA ASP A 34 17.40 0.54 20.14
C ASP A 34 17.15 2.05 20.02
N GLU A 35 17.14 2.61 18.81
CA GLU A 35 16.79 4.02 18.59
C GLU A 35 15.33 4.31 18.94
N ILE A 36 14.38 3.47 18.55
CA ILE A 36 12.95 3.64 18.89
C ILE A 36 12.76 3.66 20.42
N ALA A 37 13.37 2.72 21.14
CA ALA A 37 13.29 2.64 22.60
C ALA A 37 13.98 3.85 23.28
N ALA A 38 15.13 4.30 22.75
CA ALA A 38 15.86 5.46 23.28
C ALA A 38 15.16 6.80 22.99
N VAL A 39 14.54 6.95 21.82
CA VAL A 39 13.68 8.08 21.45
C VAL A 39 12.50 8.16 22.41
N SER A 40 11.76 7.05 22.59
CA SER A 40 10.60 6.99 23.48
C SER A 40 10.95 7.28 24.93
N LEU A 41 12.10 6.78 25.42
CA LEU A 41 12.65 7.11 26.73
C LEU A 41 12.95 8.62 26.87
N SER A 42 13.53 9.22 25.84
CA SER A 42 13.87 10.65 25.81
C SER A 42 12.63 11.53 25.79
N VAL A 43 11.57 11.14 25.06
CA VAL A 43 10.25 11.77 25.13
C VAL A 43 9.67 11.66 26.54
N ARG A 44 9.63 10.46 27.15
CA ARG A 44 9.12 10.29 28.53
C ARG A 44 9.82 11.19 29.53
N HIS A 45 11.15 11.29 29.47
CA HIS A 45 11.91 12.18 30.35
C HIS A 45 11.62 13.66 30.11
N HIS A 46 11.45 14.09 28.85
CA HIS A 46 11.06 15.46 28.54
C HIS A 46 9.66 15.76 29.09
N ILE A 47 8.66 14.93 28.77
CA ILE A 47 7.28 15.08 29.21
C ILE A 47 7.18 15.16 30.74
N ALA A 48 7.80 14.23 31.46
CA ALA A 48 7.78 14.19 32.93
C ALA A 48 8.53 15.35 33.62
N SER A 49 9.40 16.07 32.91
CA SER A 49 10.19 17.19 33.48
C SER A 49 9.80 18.58 32.97
N LYS A 50 8.97 18.67 31.93
CA LYS A 50 8.61 19.94 31.26
C LYS A 50 7.11 20.16 31.06
N THR A 51 6.25 19.18 31.35
CA THR A 51 4.81 19.26 31.05
C THR A 51 3.96 18.71 32.19
N GLU A 52 2.65 18.96 32.12
CA GLU A 52 1.68 18.40 33.07
C GLU A 52 1.07 17.05 32.63
N ILE A 53 1.42 16.52 31.45
CA ILE A 53 0.87 15.27 30.91
C ILE A 53 1.23 14.10 31.83
N LYS A 54 0.23 13.32 32.25
CA LYS A 54 0.39 12.24 33.24
C LYS A 54 0.42 10.84 32.64
N ALA A 55 -0.18 10.62 31.47
CA ALA A 55 -0.22 9.33 30.79
C ALA A 55 0.06 9.51 29.29
N VAL A 56 1.15 8.89 28.81
CA VAL A 56 1.58 8.93 27.41
C VAL A 56 1.30 7.57 26.78
N LYS A 57 0.55 7.55 25.67
CA LYS A 57 0.43 6.39 24.76
C LYS A 57 1.14 6.74 23.45
N PHE A 58 2.26 6.08 23.17
CA PHE A 58 2.97 6.25 21.89
C PHE A 58 2.17 5.62 20.74
N ILE A 59 2.13 6.27 19.58
CA ILE A 59 1.43 5.79 18.38
C ILE A 59 2.39 5.60 17.21
N THR A 60 3.25 6.58 16.94
CA THR A 60 4.25 6.52 15.85
C THR A 60 5.63 6.89 16.39
N THR A 61 6.68 6.30 15.83
CA THR A 61 8.08 6.73 16.03
C THR A 61 8.87 6.26 14.82
N TYR A 62 9.42 7.18 14.04
CA TYR A 62 10.10 6.87 12.78
C TYR A 62 11.19 7.91 12.45
N LEU A 63 12.02 7.59 11.46
CA LEU A 63 13.07 8.50 10.97
C LEU A 63 12.40 9.71 10.31
N LEU A 64 12.69 10.92 10.77
CA LEU A 64 12.42 12.13 10.00
C LEU A 64 13.50 12.22 8.90
N PRO A 65 13.18 12.07 7.61
CA PRO A 65 14.19 11.98 6.56
C PRO A 65 15.04 13.27 6.49
N PRO A 66 16.38 13.17 6.37
CA PRO A 66 17.21 14.33 6.12
C PRO A 66 16.89 15.00 4.77
N PRO A 67 17.22 16.30 4.59
CA PRO A 67 16.94 17.03 3.36
C PRO A 67 17.48 16.33 2.11
N LYS A 68 16.65 16.22 1.07
CA LYS A 68 16.92 15.49 -0.19
C LYS A 68 18.31 15.78 -0.76
N LYS A 69 18.68 17.06 -0.86
CA LYS A 69 20.01 17.47 -1.36
C LYS A 69 21.17 17.05 -0.47
N ALA A 70 21.00 17.05 0.85
CA ALA A 70 22.05 16.60 1.78
C ALA A 70 22.30 15.10 1.64
N VAL A 71 21.24 14.30 1.44
CA VAL A 71 21.34 12.86 1.15
C VAL A 71 22.08 12.62 -0.17
N LEU A 72 21.69 13.31 -1.24
CA LEU A 72 22.36 13.16 -2.55
C LEU A 72 23.84 13.58 -2.51
N ALA A 73 24.18 14.66 -1.81
CA ALA A 73 25.56 15.08 -1.58
C ALA A 73 26.38 14.05 -0.77
N TYR A 74 25.81 13.49 0.30
CA TYR A 74 26.44 12.43 1.10
C TYR A 74 26.74 11.18 0.27
N LEU A 75 25.82 10.78 -0.61
CA LEU A 75 25.95 9.59 -1.46
C LEU A 75 26.78 9.82 -2.73
N GLY A 76 27.23 11.05 -3.00
CA GLY A 76 27.95 11.37 -4.23
C GLY A 76 27.09 11.27 -5.49
N ILE A 77 25.78 11.55 -5.40
CA ILE A 77 24.86 11.55 -6.55
C ILE A 77 24.75 12.99 -7.10
N PRO A 78 25.03 13.23 -8.40
CA PRO A 78 24.98 14.57 -8.97
C PRO A 78 23.54 15.07 -9.17
N LEU A 79 23.33 16.38 -8.98
CA LEU A 79 22.02 17.01 -9.16
C LEU A 79 21.66 17.32 -10.62
N THR A 80 22.63 17.20 -11.54
CA THR A 80 22.49 17.53 -12.97
C THR A 80 23.18 16.49 -13.87
N PRO A 81 22.75 16.32 -15.15
CA PRO A 81 23.30 15.28 -16.01
C PRO A 81 24.79 15.48 -16.29
N GLY A 82 25.62 14.49 -15.95
CA GLY A 82 27.08 14.58 -16.09
C GLY A 82 27.77 15.61 -15.18
N GLY A 83 27.04 16.18 -14.20
CA GLY A 83 27.61 17.07 -13.19
C GLY A 83 28.52 16.33 -12.21
N GLN A 84 29.30 17.09 -11.43
CA GLN A 84 29.97 16.55 -10.25
C GLN A 84 29.01 16.58 -9.05
N PRO A 85 29.11 15.63 -8.10
CA PRO A 85 28.34 15.68 -6.87
C PRO A 85 28.67 16.92 -6.03
N GLU A 86 27.69 17.41 -5.28
CA GLU A 86 27.93 18.45 -4.28
C GLU A 86 28.76 17.89 -3.11
N ALA A 87 29.50 18.77 -2.40
CA ALA A 87 30.28 18.35 -1.25
C ALA A 87 29.35 17.87 -0.11
N PRO A 88 29.61 16.72 0.55
CA PRO A 88 28.80 16.23 1.65
C PRO A 88 28.60 17.28 2.76
N THR A 89 27.34 17.52 3.13
CA THR A 89 26.98 18.36 4.27
C THR A 89 26.74 17.50 5.52
N PRO A 90 27.01 18.00 6.74
CA PRO A 90 26.73 17.25 7.97
C PRO A 90 25.23 16.96 8.11
N ILE A 91 24.88 15.68 8.25
CA ILE A 91 23.50 15.23 8.46
C ILE A 91 23.29 14.93 9.94
N THR A 92 22.38 15.67 10.57
CA THR A 92 21.85 15.32 11.90
C THR A 92 20.72 14.32 11.73
N ARG A 93 20.85 13.15 12.36
CA ARG A 93 19.80 12.11 12.35
C ARG A 93 18.65 12.53 13.27
N LYS A 94 17.43 12.50 12.76
CA LYS A 94 16.23 12.98 13.45
C LYS A 94 15.13 11.92 13.52
N ALA A 95 14.34 11.97 14.58
CA ALA A 95 13.19 11.11 14.80
C ALA A 95 11.94 11.96 14.97
N GLU A 96 10.83 11.50 14.40
CA GLU A 96 9.51 12.08 14.59
C GLU A 96 8.61 11.09 15.35
N VAL A 97 7.85 11.60 16.32
CA VAL A 97 7.03 10.81 17.24
C VAL A 97 5.65 11.43 17.36
N ASP A 98 4.59 10.64 17.19
CA ASP A 98 3.23 11.03 17.57
C ASP A 98 2.77 10.23 18.80
N PHE A 99 2.23 10.92 19.80
CA PHE A 99 1.71 10.30 21.03
C PHE A 99 0.41 10.97 21.50
N LEU A 100 -0.32 10.30 22.39
CA LEU A 100 -1.54 10.79 23.02
C LEU A 100 -1.35 11.04 24.52
N ASP A 101 -1.88 12.16 25.01
CA ASP A 101 -2.26 12.31 26.41
C ASP A 101 -3.58 11.60 26.64
N VAL A 102 -3.51 10.41 27.25
CA VAL A 102 -4.68 9.54 27.46
C VAL A 102 -5.68 10.15 28.46
N VAL A 103 -5.25 11.09 29.31
CA VAL A 103 -6.14 11.74 30.29
C VAL A 103 -7.01 12.80 29.64
N ASN A 104 -6.43 13.61 28.74
CA ASN A 104 -7.10 14.76 28.13
C ASN A 104 -7.66 14.46 26.72
N GLY A 105 -7.23 13.37 26.09
CA GLY A 105 -7.58 13.03 24.69
C GLY A 105 -6.84 13.89 23.65
N ASP A 106 -5.79 14.60 24.07
CA ASP A 106 -5.00 15.47 23.20
C ASP A 106 -3.87 14.67 22.51
N ALA A 107 -3.62 14.98 21.24
CA ALA A 107 -2.51 14.41 20.47
C ALA A 107 -1.33 15.39 20.35
N TYR A 108 -0.12 14.85 20.29
CA TYR A 108 1.14 15.60 20.27
C TYR A 108 2.08 15.03 19.22
N ASN A 109 2.85 15.92 18.60
CA ASN A 109 3.97 15.61 17.70
C ASN A 109 5.28 16.08 18.34
N VAL A 110 6.34 15.28 18.21
CA VAL A 110 7.66 15.56 18.79
C VAL A 110 8.73 15.33 17.73
N ILE A 111 9.65 16.28 17.57
CA ILE A 111 10.88 16.07 16.79
C ILE A 111 12.05 15.97 17.75
N LEU A 112 12.88 14.95 17.54
CA LEU A 112 14.11 14.72 18.29
C LEU A 112 15.31 14.69 17.34
N ALA A 113 16.45 15.16 17.82
CA ALA A 113 17.75 15.01 17.17
C ALA A 113 18.69 14.13 17.99
N LEU A 114 19.52 13.37 17.29
CA LEU A 114 20.60 12.56 17.85
C LEU A 114 21.91 13.36 17.86
N ASP A 115 22.47 13.58 19.06
CA ASP A 115 23.81 14.17 19.25
C ASP A 115 24.63 13.30 20.21
N GLY A 116 25.86 12.95 19.84
CA GLY A 116 26.77 12.15 20.68
C GLY A 116 26.21 10.79 21.15
N GLY A 117 25.26 10.19 20.41
CA GLY A 117 24.57 8.95 20.81
C GLY A 117 23.38 9.16 21.76
N LYS A 118 23.01 10.41 22.04
CA LYS A 118 21.88 10.79 22.90
C LYS A 118 20.79 11.50 22.10
N TRP A 119 19.56 11.02 22.22
CA TRP A 119 18.39 11.69 21.67
C TRP A 119 17.96 12.87 22.54
N SER A 120 17.57 13.97 21.92
CA SER A 120 17.06 15.18 22.59
C SER A 120 15.89 15.78 21.83
N VAL A 121 14.85 16.20 22.56
CA VAL A 121 13.67 16.86 21.98
C VAL A 121 14.04 18.26 21.50
N GLU A 122 13.88 18.51 20.21
CA GLU A 122 13.99 19.84 19.59
C GLU A 122 12.66 20.60 19.65
N SER A 123 11.54 19.91 19.41
CA SER A 123 10.20 20.50 19.43
C SER A 123 9.16 19.54 20.04
N LEU A 124 8.15 20.13 20.67
CA LEU A 124 6.95 19.46 21.16
C LEU A 124 5.75 20.32 20.75
N GLU A 125 4.92 19.82 19.85
CA GLU A 125 3.75 20.51 19.32
C GLU A 125 2.48 19.79 19.79
N LYS A 126 1.56 20.52 20.44
CA LYS A 126 0.20 20.05 20.66
C LYS A 126 -0.57 20.18 19.33
N LEU A 127 -1.12 19.08 18.84
CA LEU A 127 -1.89 19.08 17.60
C LEU A 127 -3.26 19.75 17.79
N PRO A 128 -3.90 20.25 16.71
CA PRO A 128 -5.24 20.83 16.78
C PRO A 128 -6.27 19.88 17.40
N GLU A 129 -7.26 20.44 18.08
CA GLU A 129 -8.34 19.69 18.70
C GLU A 129 -9.05 18.77 17.68
N GLY A 130 -9.24 17.50 18.03
CA GLY A 130 -9.82 16.48 17.16
C GLY A 130 -8.85 15.81 16.18
N THR A 131 -7.56 16.19 16.16
CA THR A 131 -6.53 15.50 15.36
C THR A 131 -6.21 14.15 15.99
N GLN A 132 -6.39 13.06 15.23
CA GLN A 132 -6.14 11.69 15.69
C GLN A 132 -5.03 11.04 14.86
N PRO A 133 -3.87 10.69 15.45
CA PRO A 133 -2.89 9.78 14.86
C PRO A 133 -3.47 8.38 14.59
N GLN A 134 -2.81 7.61 13.72
CA GLN A 134 -3.18 6.23 13.31
C GLN A 134 -3.71 5.37 14.46
N ILE A 135 -4.70 4.53 14.18
CA ILE A 135 -5.17 3.48 15.10
C ILE A 135 -4.12 2.36 15.10
N SER A 136 -3.53 2.11 16.26
CA SER A 136 -2.45 1.14 16.42
C SER A 136 -2.99 -0.30 16.52
N VAL A 137 -2.18 -1.28 16.14
CA VAL A 137 -2.57 -2.71 16.21
C VAL A 137 -2.98 -3.14 17.64
N GLN A 138 -2.34 -2.57 18.65
CA GLN A 138 -2.68 -2.83 20.06
C GLN A 138 -4.08 -2.31 20.43
N GLU A 139 -4.57 -1.25 19.76
CA GLU A 139 -5.94 -0.75 19.95
C GLU A 139 -6.97 -1.59 19.19
N LEU A 140 -6.59 -2.19 18.06
CA LEU A 140 -7.45 -3.17 17.36
C LEU A 140 -7.64 -4.43 18.22
N VAL A 141 -6.54 -4.96 18.79
CA VAL A 141 -6.58 -6.11 19.72
C VAL A 141 -7.35 -5.78 21.01
N ALA A 142 -7.22 -4.55 21.53
CA ALA A 142 -8.00 -4.10 22.68
C ALA A 142 -9.50 -3.99 22.36
N CYS A 143 -9.87 -3.64 21.12
CA CYS A 143 -11.26 -3.50 20.68
C CYS A 143 -12.06 -4.78 20.92
N GLU A 144 -11.54 -5.96 20.52
CA GLU A 144 -12.22 -7.24 20.78
C GLU A 144 -12.42 -7.48 22.28
N LYS A 145 -11.39 -7.26 23.10
CA LYS A 145 -11.47 -7.45 24.55
C LYS A 145 -12.56 -6.55 25.16
N ILE A 146 -12.66 -5.29 24.74
CA ILE A 146 -13.67 -4.33 25.21
C ILE A 146 -15.07 -4.83 24.82
N VAL A 147 -15.30 -5.09 23.53
CA VAL A 147 -16.59 -5.53 22.97
C VAL A 147 -17.07 -6.84 23.60
N LYS A 148 -16.17 -7.83 23.71
CA LYS A 148 -16.44 -9.14 24.33
C LYS A 148 -16.78 -9.06 25.82
N SER A 149 -16.32 -8.01 26.51
CA SER A 149 -16.60 -7.78 27.93
C SER A 149 -17.88 -6.98 28.22
N ASP A 150 -18.45 -6.29 27.23
CA ASP A 150 -19.63 -5.45 27.43
C ASP A 150 -20.93 -6.28 27.59
N ALA A 151 -21.64 -6.03 28.69
CA ALA A 151 -22.84 -6.80 29.04
C ALA A 151 -24.01 -6.61 28.05
N ARG A 152 -24.10 -5.46 27.36
CA ARG A 152 -25.12 -5.21 26.32
C ARG A 152 -24.77 -6.01 25.07
N VAL A 153 -23.51 -6.00 24.66
CA VAL A 153 -23.02 -6.82 23.54
C VAL A 153 -23.27 -8.31 23.80
N GLN A 154 -22.92 -8.82 24.99
CA GLN A 154 -23.17 -10.21 25.36
C GLN A 154 -24.67 -10.57 25.36
N GLN A 155 -25.54 -9.68 25.85
CA GLN A 155 -26.98 -9.87 25.81
C GLN A 155 -27.52 -9.91 24.37
N LEU A 156 -27.09 -8.97 23.51
CA LEU A 156 -27.49 -8.91 22.11
C LEU A 156 -26.97 -10.10 21.29
N ALA A 157 -25.77 -10.60 21.57
CA ALA A 157 -25.21 -11.81 20.96
C ALA A 157 -26.00 -13.06 21.38
N LYS A 158 -26.36 -13.17 22.66
CA LYS A 158 -27.16 -14.27 23.20
C LYS A 158 -28.56 -14.36 22.60
N GLU A 159 -29.19 -13.23 22.28
CA GLU A 159 -30.49 -13.18 21.59
C GLU A 159 -30.46 -13.82 20.19
N VAL A 160 -29.29 -13.86 19.55
CA VAL A 160 -29.06 -14.51 18.25
C VAL A 160 -28.31 -15.85 18.37
N GLY A 161 -28.22 -16.41 19.59
CA GLY A 161 -27.66 -17.74 19.85
C GLY A 161 -26.14 -17.81 20.02
N VAL A 162 -25.45 -16.67 20.06
CA VAL A 162 -23.97 -16.60 20.21
C VAL A 162 -23.58 -16.49 21.69
N LEU A 163 -22.63 -17.31 22.12
CA LEU A 163 -22.12 -17.31 23.50
C LEU A 163 -21.04 -16.22 23.70
N PRO A 164 -20.85 -15.68 24.92
CA PRO A 164 -19.86 -14.62 25.18
C PRO A 164 -18.42 -14.94 24.77
N ASP A 165 -18.00 -16.20 24.87
CA ASP A 165 -16.68 -16.68 24.48
C ASP A 165 -16.50 -16.80 22.95
N GLN A 166 -17.59 -16.95 22.21
CA GLN A 166 -17.62 -17.02 20.74
C GLN A 166 -17.56 -15.63 20.07
N ILE A 167 -17.81 -14.55 20.81
CA ILE A 167 -17.77 -13.18 20.26
C ILE A 167 -16.33 -12.81 19.89
N VAL A 168 -16.13 -12.41 18.63
CA VAL A 168 -14.88 -11.86 18.09
C VAL A 168 -15.21 -10.63 17.23
N CYS A 169 -14.26 -9.71 17.02
CA CYS A 169 -14.52 -8.58 16.13
C CYS A 169 -13.27 -7.95 15.53
N ASP A 170 -13.43 -7.39 14.34
CA ASP A 170 -12.43 -6.49 13.77
C ASP A 170 -12.63 -5.07 14.31
N GLY A 171 -11.61 -4.54 14.99
CA GLY A 171 -11.52 -3.11 15.26
C GLY A 171 -11.20 -2.34 13.99
N TRP A 172 -12.00 -1.33 13.66
CA TRP A 172 -11.82 -0.44 12.51
C TRP A 172 -11.83 1.02 12.98
N SER A 173 -11.11 1.90 12.27
CA SER A 173 -11.37 3.34 12.33
C SER A 173 -12.87 3.60 12.14
N ILE A 174 -13.45 4.50 12.94
CA ILE A 174 -14.84 4.95 12.75
C ILE A 174 -15.03 5.64 11.38
N GLY A 175 -13.96 6.02 10.68
CA GLY A 175 -13.99 6.83 9.48
C GLY A 175 -14.45 8.25 9.82
N TYR A 176 -15.76 8.46 9.92
CA TYR A 176 -16.36 9.71 10.40
C TYR A 176 -17.75 9.50 11.04
N ASP A 177 -18.00 10.17 12.17
CA ASP A 177 -19.32 10.28 12.81
C ASP A 177 -19.43 11.60 13.60
N ASP A 178 -20.38 12.48 13.28
CA ASP A 178 -20.65 13.72 14.04
C ASP A 178 -21.44 13.49 15.35
N ARG A 179 -22.03 12.30 15.53
CA ARG A 179 -22.73 11.97 16.78
C ARG A 179 -21.81 11.95 18.00
N PHE A 180 -20.52 11.64 17.81
CA PHE A 180 -19.56 11.51 18.90
C PHE A 180 -18.57 12.69 18.97
N PRO A 181 -18.10 13.08 20.17
CA PRO A 181 -17.12 14.17 20.30
C PRO A 181 -15.78 13.84 19.67
N GLN A 182 -15.21 14.76 18.88
CA GLN A 182 -13.93 14.58 18.16
C GLN A 182 -12.71 14.28 19.06
N LYS A 183 -12.78 14.61 20.36
CA LYS A 183 -11.77 14.29 21.38
C LYS A 183 -11.77 12.83 21.82
N ARG A 184 -12.87 12.11 21.66
CA ARG A 184 -12.91 10.66 21.90
C ARG A 184 -12.11 9.97 20.80
N ARG A 185 -11.45 8.85 21.12
CA ARG A 185 -10.64 8.10 20.16
C ARG A 185 -11.42 6.85 19.75
N ILE A 186 -12.06 6.90 18.59
CA ILE A 186 -13.22 6.07 18.29
C ILE A 186 -12.91 5.01 17.25
N GLN A 187 -13.25 3.77 17.60
CA GLN A 187 -13.30 2.64 16.68
C GLN A 187 -14.76 2.21 16.46
N GLN A 188 -15.03 1.60 15.30
CA GLN A 188 -16.19 0.71 15.13
C GLN A 188 -15.70 -0.73 15.17
N ALA A 189 -16.49 -1.62 15.75
CA ALA A 189 -16.22 -3.04 15.83
C ALA A 189 -17.19 -3.81 14.93
N LEU A 190 -16.65 -4.48 13.93
CA LEU A 190 -17.41 -5.36 13.04
C LEU A 190 -17.44 -6.75 13.69
N ILE A 191 -18.61 -7.18 14.16
CA ILE A 191 -18.74 -8.28 15.12
C ILE A 191 -19.12 -9.57 14.40
N PHE A 192 -18.44 -10.65 14.77
CA PHE A 192 -18.64 -12.00 14.25
C PHE A 192 -18.69 -13.02 15.40
N ALA A 193 -19.16 -14.22 15.11
CA ALA A 193 -18.98 -15.38 15.98
C ALA A 193 -17.81 -16.23 15.47
N ARG A 194 -17.11 -16.90 16.38
CA ARG A 194 -16.22 -18.03 16.07
C ARG A 194 -16.74 -19.23 16.85
N LEU A 195 -17.26 -20.24 16.15
CA LEU A 195 -17.96 -21.36 16.79
C LEU A 195 -17.00 -22.45 17.29
N SER A 196 -15.83 -22.59 16.68
CA SER A 196 -14.73 -23.48 17.09
C SER A 196 -13.34 -22.84 16.89
N GLU A 197 -12.30 -23.47 17.44
CA GLU A 197 -10.93 -22.95 17.40
C GLU A 197 -10.41 -22.84 15.95
N HIS A 198 -9.84 -21.68 15.60
CA HIS A 198 -9.36 -21.32 14.25
C HIS A 198 -10.41 -21.26 13.12
N GLU A 199 -11.70 -21.50 13.39
CA GLU A 199 -12.78 -21.39 12.39
C GLU A 199 -12.86 -19.98 11.77
N ASN A 200 -13.29 -19.96 10.50
CA ASN A 200 -13.45 -18.75 9.71
C ASN A 200 -14.55 -17.83 10.30
N LEU A 201 -14.14 -16.87 11.13
CA LEU A 201 -15.03 -15.92 11.80
C LEU A 201 -15.96 -15.18 10.82
N TYR A 202 -15.49 -14.89 9.61
CA TYR A 202 -16.23 -14.13 8.61
C TYR A 202 -17.47 -14.89 8.11
N ALA A 203 -17.55 -16.20 8.30
CA ALA A 203 -18.75 -16.98 7.98
C ALA A 203 -19.93 -16.70 8.92
N HIS A 204 -19.70 -16.04 10.06
CA HIS A 204 -20.69 -15.83 11.11
C HIS A 204 -20.87 -14.34 11.50
N PRO A 205 -21.14 -13.41 10.55
CA PRO A 205 -21.36 -12.01 10.89
C PRO A 205 -22.60 -11.83 11.78
N LEU A 206 -22.50 -10.98 12.80
CA LEU A 206 -23.65 -10.58 13.63
C LEU A 206 -24.38 -9.38 13.01
N ASP A 207 -25.60 -9.14 13.48
CA ASP A 207 -26.52 -8.14 12.94
C ASP A 207 -26.41 -6.75 13.60
N PHE A 208 -25.27 -6.44 14.23
CA PHE A 208 -24.99 -5.16 14.89
C PHE A 208 -23.49 -4.84 14.92
N ILE A 209 -23.19 -3.54 15.07
CA ILE A 209 -21.83 -2.97 15.07
C ILE A 209 -21.68 -2.14 16.34
N ALA A 210 -20.66 -2.41 17.16
CA ALA A 210 -20.40 -1.62 18.36
C ALA A 210 -19.48 -0.43 18.04
N VAL A 211 -19.65 0.68 18.76
CA VAL A 211 -18.74 1.83 18.73
C VAL A 211 -17.98 1.89 20.04
N VAL A 212 -16.65 2.01 19.98
CA VAL A 212 -15.73 1.86 21.13
C VAL A 212 -14.85 3.11 21.28
N ASP A 213 -14.64 3.55 22.51
CA ASP A 213 -13.56 4.49 22.85
C ASP A 213 -12.29 3.72 23.26
N ALA A 214 -11.23 3.85 22.47
CA ALA A 214 -9.95 3.16 22.65
C ALA A 214 -9.03 3.75 23.74
N ASN A 215 -9.41 4.87 24.35
CA ASN A 215 -8.73 5.47 25.50
C ASN A 215 -9.51 5.24 26.80
N ALA A 216 -10.84 5.28 26.76
CA ALA A 216 -11.69 4.97 27.92
C ALA A 216 -11.97 3.45 28.09
N GLU A 217 -11.60 2.63 27.11
CA GLU A 217 -11.83 1.18 27.07
C GLU A 217 -13.31 0.77 27.26
N GLU A 218 -14.23 1.53 26.65
CA GLU A 218 -15.69 1.34 26.80
C GLU A 218 -16.44 1.29 25.46
N VAL A 219 -17.52 0.53 25.40
CA VAL A 219 -18.50 0.59 24.30
C VAL A 219 -19.39 1.83 24.48
N LEU A 220 -19.31 2.80 23.57
CA LEU A 220 -20.11 4.02 23.58
C LEU A 220 -21.55 3.77 23.12
N HIS A 221 -21.74 3.00 22.05
CA HIS A 221 -23.03 2.80 21.39
C HIS A 221 -23.04 1.48 20.60
N ILE A 222 -24.23 1.02 20.20
CA ILE A 222 -24.40 -0.17 19.37
C ILE A 222 -25.38 0.18 18.24
N ASP A 223 -24.87 0.17 17.02
CA ASP A 223 -25.57 0.54 15.80
C ASP A 223 -26.10 -0.72 15.07
N PHE A 224 -27.33 -0.64 14.57
CA PHE A 224 -27.97 -1.72 13.82
C PHE A 224 -28.24 -1.30 12.36
N PRO A 225 -27.73 -2.05 11.36
CA PRO A 225 -28.06 -1.81 9.97
C PRO A 225 -29.52 -2.14 9.63
N PRO A 226 -30.25 -1.29 8.87
CA PRO A 226 -31.50 -1.66 8.23
C PRO A 226 -31.24 -2.46 6.94
N HIS A 227 -32.23 -3.24 6.50
CA HIS A 227 -32.10 -4.23 5.43
C HIS A 227 -33.05 -3.95 4.28
N TYR A 228 -32.82 -4.53 3.12
CA TYR A 228 -33.76 -4.41 2.00
C TYR A 228 -34.88 -5.46 2.09
N LYS A 229 -36.08 -5.09 1.66
CA LYS A 229 -37.26 -5.97 1.62
C LYS A 229 -37.91 -5.90 0.25
N ASN A 230 -38.36 -7.04 -0.25
CA ASN A 230 -39.12 -7.09 -1.50
C ASN A 230 -40.49 -6.43 -1.32
N THR A 231 -40.82 -5.46 -2.18
CA THR A 231 -42.14 -4.81 -2.23
C THR A 231 -42.72 -4.90 -3.64
N THR A 232 -44.00 -4.53 -3.82
CA THR A 232 -44.64 -4.46 -5.15
C THR A 232 -43.93 -3.54 -6.13
N ASN A 233 -43.14 -2.58 -5.63
CA ASN A 233 -42.40 -1.59 -6.43
C ASN A 233 -40.89 -1.93 -6.51
N GLY A 234 -40.53 -3.19 -6.26
CA GLY A 234 -39.15 -3.65 -6.13
C GLY A 234 -38.62 -3.56 -4.69
N ALA A 235 -37.31 -3.73 -4.52
CA ALA A 235 -36.69 -3.76 -3.20
C ALA A 235 -36.64 -2.35 -2.57
N ALA A 236 -37.08 -2.23 -1.31
CA ALA A 236 -37.08 -0.99 -0.52
C ALA A 236 -36.36 -1.20 0.82
N LEU A 237 -35.77 -0.14 1.39
CA LEU A 237 -35.10 -0.21 2.69
C LEU A 237 -36.14 -0.35 3.81
N SER A 238 -35.80 -1.11 4.87
CA SER A 238 -36.69 -1.30 6.02
C SER A 238 -36.82 -0.06 6.91
N ALA A 239 -35.79 0.80 6.94
CA ALA A 239 -35.80 2.12 7.56
C ALA A 239 -36.23 3.21 6.57
N PRO A 240 -36.83 4.32 7.03
CA PRO A 240 -37.25 5.45 6.18
C PRO A 240 -36.09 6.30 5.66
N SER A 241 -34.86 6.07 6.12
CA SER A 241 -33.67 6.85 5.76
C SER A 241 -32.40 6.00 5.86
N THR A 242 -31.36 6.46 5.17
CA THR A 242 -29.98 5.98 5.30
C THR A 242 -29.12 6.83 6.25
N LYS A 243 -29.70 7.88 6.85
CA LYS A 243 -29.04 8.64 7.93
C LYS A 243 -28.93 7.78 9.19
N PHE A 244 -27.90 7.98 9.99
CA PHE A 244 -27.85 7.49 11.37
C PHE A 244 -29.05 7.98 12.20
N PRO A 245 -29.54 7.15 13.15
CA PRO A 245 -30.41 7.60 14.23
C PRO A 245 -29.62 8.49 15.21
N GLU A 246 -30.34 9.32 15.94
CA GLU A 246 -29.77 10.12 17.04
C GLU A 246 -29.38 9.21 18.21
N LEU A 247 -28.34 9.56 18.99
CA LEU A 247 -27.83 8.68 20.07
C LEU A 247 -28.84 8.38 21.20
N SER A 248 -29.92 9.16 21.28
CA SER A 248 -31.03 8.94 22.22
C SER A 248 -32.12 8.00 21.70
N GLU A 249 -32.07 7.61 20.43
CA GLU A 249 -33.03 6.69 19.81
C GLU A 249 -32.59 5.23 19.97
N ASP A 250 -33.56 4.31 19.99
CA ASP A 250 -33.28 2.88 19.91
C ASP A 250 -32.85 2.53 18.47
N SER A 251 -31.55 2.35 18.27
CA SER A 251 -30.99 2.04 16.95
C SER A 251 -31.54 0.75 16.35
N PHE A 252 -31.94 -0.24 17.16
CA PHE A 252 -32.51 -1.48 16.62
C PHE A 252 -33.96 -1.25 16.18
N ALA A 253 -34.79 -0.62 17.01
CA ALA A 253 -36.17 -0.29 16.67
C ALA A 253 -36.26 0.57 15.39
N ALA A 254 -35.31 1.50 15.20
CA ALA A 254 -35.20 2.33 14.00
C ALA A 254 -35.04 1.52 12.70
N THR A 255 -34.49 0.30 12.76
CA THR A 255 -34.30 -0.54 11.56
C THR A 255 -35.57 -1.17 11.02
N SER A 256 -36.61 -1.33 11.84
CA SER A 256 -37.86 -2.04 11.48
C SER A 256 -37.65 -3.43 10.85
N ARG A 257 -36.65 -4.19 11.31
CA ARG A 257 -36.42 -5.62 10.97
C ARG A 257 -36.29 -6.48 12.22
N PRO A 258 -36.47 -7.82 12.13
CA PRO A 258 -36.13 -8.73 13.23
C PRO A 258 -34.61 -8.75 13.50
N ARG A 259 -34.24 -9.36 14.64
CA ARG A 259 -32.86 -9.82 14.88
C ARG A 259 -32.54 -10.97 13.94
N ILE A 260 -31.31 -11.01 13.43
CA ILE A 260 -30.88 -12.01 12.43
C ILE A 260 -29.75 -12.86 13.03
N PRO A 261 -29.91 -14.19 13.14
CA PRO A 261 -28.83 -15.05 13.60
C PRO A 261 -27.71 -15.15 12.56
N PRO A 262 -26.44 -15.30 12.99
CA PRO A 262 -25.36 -15.56 12.07
C PRO A 262 -25.60 -16.89 11.32
N PRO A 263 -25.08 -17.02 10.08
CA PRO A 263 -25.01 -18.32 9.40
C PRO A 263 -24.25 -19.35 10.26
N LEU A 264 -24.57 -20.63 10.10
CA LEU A 264 -23.97 -21.73 10.90
C LEU A 264 -23.01 -22.62 10.10
N LYS A 265 -22.87 -22.43 8.78
CA LYS A 265 -21.85 -23.16 8.00
C LYS A 265 -20.51 -22.43 8.16
N SER A 266 -19.46 -23.16 8.52
CA SER A 266 -18.13 -22.62 8.82
C SER A 266 -17.41 -21.98 7.63
N PHE A 267 -17.58 -22.53 6.42
CA PHE A 267 -16.83 -22.11 5.23
C PHE A 267 -15.31 -22.01 5.49
N ASP A 268 -14.74 -23.07 6.04
CA ASP A 268 -13.31 -23.12 6.35
C ASP A 268 -12.43 -23.15 5.09
N PHE A 269 -11.22 -22.60 5.22
CA PHE A 269 -10.18 -22.59 4.19
C PHE A 269 -8.86 -23.21 4.67
N LEU A 270 -8.73 -23.50 5.97
CA LEU A 270 -7.58 -24.21 6.52
C LEU A 270 -7.71 -25.71 6.20
N PRO A 271 -6.73 -26.35 5.56
CA PRO A 271 -6.88 -27.73 5.07
C PRO A 271 -7.29 -28.75 6.14
N ASP A 272 -6.82 -28.59 7.37
CA ASP A 272 -7.13 -29.48 8.49
C ASP A 272 -8.53 -29.23 9.10
N LEU A 273 -9.13 -28.04 8.87
CA LEU A 273 -10.53 -27.78 9.19
C LEU A 273 -11.44 -28.26 8.04
N MET A 274 -11.04 -28.01 6.79
CA MET A 274 -11.77 -28.51 5.61
C MET A 274 -11.88 -30.03 5.60
N GLU A 275 -10.81 -30.77 5.96
CA GLU A 275 -10.82 -32.24 6.08
C GLU A 275 -11.78 -32.75 7.17
N LYS A 276 -12.08 -31.94 8.19
CA LYS A 276 -13.06 -32.26 9.25
C LYS A 276 -14.50 -31.89 8.86
N ASN A 277 -14.67 -30.74 8.19
CA ASN A 277 -15.96 -30.05 8.08
C ASN A 277 -16.62 -30.12 6.69
N GLU A 278 -15.87 -30.39 5.61
CA GLU A 278 -16.40 -30.46 4.24
C GLU A 278 -16.39 -31.90 3.71
N GLU A 279 -17.58 -32.51 3.59
CA GLU A 279 -17.82 -33.95 3.31
C GLU A 279 -17.03 -34.54 2.13
N ASN A 280 -16.66 -33.73 1.13
CA ASN A 280 -16.00 -34.16 -0.10
C ASN A 280 -14.65 -33.45 -0.33
N PHE A 281 -14.05 -32.82 0.69
CA PHE A 281 -12.75 -32.19 0.54
C PHE A 281 -11.63 -33.23 0.45
N LYS A 282 -10.78 -33.07 -0.57
CA LYS A 282 -9.49 -33.76 -0.68
C LYS A 282 -8.49 -32.83 -1.39
N PRO A 283 -7.29 -32.62 -0.85
CA PRO A 283 -6.22 -31.94 -1.57
C PRO A 283 -5.89 -32.62 -2.91
N ARG A 284 -5.52 -31.82 -3.91
CA ARG A 284 -5.10 -32.31 -5.22
C ARG A 284 -3.80 -33.11 -5.14
N ASP A 285 -3.79 -34.32 -5.70
CA ASP A 285 -2.65 -35.23 -5.76
C ASP A 285 -1.93 -35.25 -7.12
N ASP A 286 -2.36 -34.40 -8.07
CA ASP A 286 -1.77 -34.29 -9.41
C ASP A 286 -0.68 -33.19 -9.54
N ILE A 287 -0.49 -32.36 -8.51
CA ILE A 287 0.50 -31.29 -8.48
C ILE A 287 1.90 -31.85 -8.22
N LYS A 288 2.80 -31.68 -9.19
CA LYS A 288 4.21 -32.12 -9.10
C LYS A 288 5.09 -30.99 -8.56
N PRO A 289 6.12 -31.27 -7.74
CA PRO A 289 7.03 -30.25 -7.23
C PRO A 289 7.73 -29.46 -8.34
N LEU A 290 7.83 -28.14 -8.14
CA LEU A 290 8.61 -27.22 -8.97
C LEU A 290 9.67 -26.56 -8.07
N HIS A 291 10.94 -26.82 -8.33
CA HIS A 291 12.04 -26.32 -7.49
C HIS A 291 12.79 -25.17 -8.17
N ILE A 292 12.80 -24.00 -7.53
CA ILE A 292 13.62 -22.84 -7.90
C ILE A 292 14.94 -22.93 -7.14
N VAL A 293 16.07 -23.04 -7.84
CA VAL A 293 17.40 -23.19 -7.22
C VAL A 293 18.44 -22.30 -7.89
N GLN A 294 19.31 -21.69 -7.08
CA GLN A 294 20.46 -20.91 -7.53
C GLN A 294 21.77 -21.51 -6.97
N PRO A 295 22.36 -22.51 -7.63
CA PRO A 295 23.47 -23.30 -7.06
C PRO A 295 24.73 -22.51 -6.70
N GLU A 296 24.91 -21.34 -7.32
CA GLU A 296 26.07 -20.45 -7.16
C GLU A 296 25.75 -19.21 -6.30
N GLY A 297 24.54 -19.16 -5.71
CA GLY A 297 24.04 -18.00 -4.96
C GLY A 297 23.20 -17.03 -5.80
N VAL A 298 22.82 -15.92 -5.17
CA VAL A 298 22.07 -14.82 -5.78
C VAL A 298 22.99 -13.84 -6.52
N SER A 299 22.45 -13.15 -7.52
CA SER A 299 23.19 -12.15 -8.33
C SER A 299 23.16 -10.74 -7.73
N PHE A 300 22.39 -10.52 -6.65
CA PHE A 300 22.34 -9.24 -5.93
C PHE A 300 23.31 -9.22 -4.75
N LYS A 301 23.69 -8.01 -4.32
CA LYS A 301 24.50 -7.76 -3.12
C LYS A 301 23.76 -6.79 -2.21
N LEU A 302 23.95 -6.94 -0.91
CA LEU A 302 23.36 -6.08 0.10
C LEU A 302 24.42 -5.65 1.13
N ASP A 303 24.50 -4.36 1.42
CA ASP A 303 25.24 -3.84 2.59
C ASP A 303 24.28 -3.00 3.46
N GLY A 304 23.89 -3.56 4.61
CA GLY A 304 22.80 -3.01 5.41
C GLY A 304 21.51 -3.00 4.59
N ASN A 305 21.08 -1.81 4.19
CA ASN A 305 19.86 -1.57 3.42
C ASN A 305 20.14 -1.10 1.98
N GLU A 306 21.40 -0.99 1.55
CA GLU A 306 21.76 -0.70 0.15
C GLU A 306 21.83 -1.99 -0.67
N LEU A 307 21.05 -2.04 -1.76
CA LEU A 307 20.93 -3.17 -2.68
C LEU A 307 21.57 -2.84 -4.04
N GLU A 308 22.42 -3.74 -4.54
CA GLU A 308 23.02 -3.66 -5.88
C GLU A 308 22.69 -4.93 -6.70
N TRP A 309 22.16 -4.75 -7.91
CA TRP A 309 21.78 -5.87 -8.80
C TRP A 309 21.70 -5.43 -10.26
N GLN A 310 22.39 -6.13 -11.18
CA GLN A 310 22.28 -5.92 -12.64
C GLN A 310 22.24 -4.44 -13.05
N ASN A 311 23.30 -3.70 -12.70
CA ASN A 311 23.47 -2.25 -12.88
C ASN A 311 22.59 -1.34 -12.01
N TRP A 312 21.53 -1.83 -11.37
CA TRP A 312 20.75 -1.07 -10.40
C TRP A 312 21.49 -0.91 -9.06
N LYS A 313 21.32 0.26 -8.44
CA LYS A 313 21.62 0.49 -7.02
C LYS A 313 20.50 1.30 -6.36
N MET A 314 20.07 0.91 -5.17
CA MET A 314 18.97 1.54 -4.42
C MET A 314 19.09 1.31 -2.90
N HIS A 315 18.40 2.11 -2.10
CA HIS A 315 18.20 1.91 -0.66
C HIS A 315 16.80 1.36 -0.37
N ILE A 316 16.69 0.42 0.56
CA ILE A 316 15.42 -0.14 1.04
C ILE A 316 15.12 0.41 2.44
N SER A 317 14.05 1.18 2.58
CA SER A 317 13.58 1.70 3.85
C SER A 317 12.30 0.99 4.31
N PHE A 318 12.07 0.98 5.62
CA PHE A 318 10.84 0.48 6.24
C PHE A 318 10.24 1.58 7.12
N THR A 319 8.97 1.91 6.94
CA THR A 319 8.26 2.87 7.80
C THR A 319 6.92 2.30 8.26
N HIS A 320 6.49 2.69 9.47
CA HIS A 320 5.20 2.32 10.04
C HIS A 320 4.01 2.52 9.07
N ARG A 321 4.04 3.59 8.25
CA ARG A 321 2.96 3.96 7.33
C ARG A 321 3.09 3.38 5.92
N GLU A 322 4.23 3.60 5.25
CA GLU A 322 4.43 3.14 3.86
C GLU A 322 4.69 1.63 3.78
N GLY A 323 5.18 1.02 4.87
CA GLY A 323 5.82 -0.28 4.79
C GLY A 323 7.16 -0.15 4.07
N ILE A 324 7.32 -0.81 2.92
CA ILE A 324 8.48 -0.61 2.04
C ILE A 324 8.44 0.78 1.41
N ALA A 325 9.58 1.47 1.46
CA ALA A 325 9.88 2.57 0.55
C ALA A 325 11.26 2.39 -0.07
N LEU A 326 11.35 2.45 -1.40
CA LEU A 326 12.64 2.38 -2.11
C LEU A 326 13.14 3.80 -2.37
N SER A 327 14.42 4.04 -2.07
CA SER A 327 15.04 5.36 -2.19
C SER A 327 16.31 5.33 -3.02
N THR A 328 16.73 6.50 -3.51
CA THR A 328 18.01 6.74 -4.21
C THR A 328 18.30 5.72 -5.31
N ILE A 329 17.29 5.42 -6.13
CA ILE A 329 17.35 4.47 -7.24
C ILE A 329 18.19 5.08 -8.37
N THR A 330 19.26 4.38 -8.72
CA THR A 330 20.22 4.73 -9.77
C THR A 330 20.49 3.53 -10.67
N TYR A 331 21.02 3.79 -11.87
CA TYR A 331 21.47 2.77 -12.82
C TYR A 331 22.88 3.09 -13.32
N ASN A 332 23.76 2.09 -13.33
CA ASN A 332 25.12 2.19 -13.87
C ASN A 332 25.10 1.97 -15.38
N ASP A 333 25.05 3.06 -16.15
CA ASP A 333 25.14 3.05 -17.61
C ASP A 333 26.60 3.11 -18.03
N ASN A 334 27.22 1.94 -18.19
CA ASN A 334 28.59 1.79 -18.73
C ASN A 334 29.68 2.58 -17.95
N GLY A 335 29.50 2.74 -16.64
CA GLY A 335 30.40 3.48 -15.74
C GLY A 335 29.85 4.85 -15.30
N GLU A 336 28.80 5.37 -15.95
CA GLU A 336 28.07 6.55 -15.48
C GLU A 336 26.95 6.13 -14.51
N ILE A 337 27.02 6.56 -13.25
CA ILE A 337 25.90 6.39 -12.30
C ILE A 337 24.84 7.43 -12.61
N ARG A 338 23.72 6.97 -13.17
CA ARG A 338 22.61 7.81 -13.62
C ARG A 338 21.44 7.72 -12.64
N PRO A 339 21.03 8.81 -11.98
CA PRO A 339 19.90 8.81 -11.05
C PRO A 339 18.56 8.69 -11.79
N ILE A 340 17.57 8.07 -11.14
CA ILE A 340 16.25 7.81 -11.73
C ILE A 340 15.11 8.24 -10.77
N ILE A 341 15.08 7.72 -9.54
CA ILE A 341 14.01 8.02 -8.56
C ILE A 341 14.60 8.19 -7.16
N TYR A 342 14.35 9.31 -6.51
CA TYR A 342 14.80 9.59 -5.15
C TYR A 342 13.98 8.83 -4.10
N ARG A 343 12.65 8.71 -4.29
CA ARG A 343 11.78 7.85 -3.47
C ARG A 343 10.59 7.28 -4.26
N LEU A 344 10.28 6.02 -4.03
CA LEU A 344 9.14 5.29 -4.57
C LEU A 344 8.45 4.52 -3.43
N SER A 345 7.18 4.85 -3.15
CA SER A 345 6.39 4.19 -2.08
C SER A 345 4.88 4.34 -2.28
N LEU A 346 4.11 3.49 -1.59
CA LEU A 346 2.68 3.76 -1.33
C LEU A 346 2.57 4.93 -0.34
N ALA A 347 1.95 6.03 -0.78
CA ALA A 347 1.74 7.19 0.07
C ALA A 347 0.36 7.19 0.75
N GLU A 348 -0.67 6.64 0.11
CA GLU A 348 -1.99 6.47 0.71
C GLU A 348 -2.81 5.41 -0.03
N MET A 349 -3.85 4.89 0.59
CA MET A 349 -4.93 4.21 -0.11
C MET A 349 -6.30 4.53 0.51
N VAL A 350 -7.38 4.20 -0.17
CA VAL A 350 -8.75 4.28 0.37
C VAL A 350 -9.61 3.13 -0.15
N VAL A 351 -10.41 2.53 0.74
CA VAL A 351 -11.30 1.39 0.46
C VAL A 351 -12.77 1.75 0.73
N PRO A 352 -13.42 2.54 -0.14
CA PRO A 352 -14.81 2.97 0.05
C PRO A 352 -15.81 1.87 -0.31
N TYR A 353 -16.68 1.53 0.62
CA TYR A 353 -17.84 0.65 0.39
C TYR A 353 -19.05 1.42 -0.15
N GLY A 354 -19.81 0.76 -1.01
CA GLY A 354 -20.95 1.33 -1.75
C GLY A 354 -22.33 1.15 -1.10
N ALA A 355 -22.41 0.47 0.04
CA ALA A 355 -23.66 0.26 0.78
C ALA A 355 -24.10 1.57 1.48
N PRO A 356 -25.23 2.19 1.06
CA PRO A 356 -25.65 3.48 1.60
C PRO A 356 -26.33 3.38 2.97
N GLU A 357 -26.82 2.21 3.36
CA GLU A 357 -27.55 2.02 4.61
C GLU A 357 -26.63 2.06 5.83
N TYR A 358 -27.02 2.91 6.77
CA TYR A 358 -26.32 3.18 8.01
C TYR A 358 -25.99 1.91 8.82
N PRO A 359 -24.77 1.69 9.39
CA PRO A 359 -23.57 2.52 9.42
C PRO A 359 -22.57 2.22 8.30
N HIS A 360 -22.89 1.37 7.33
CA HIS A 360 -21.96 1.00 6.26
C HIS A 360 -21.36 2.18 5.47
N PRO A 361 -22.01 3.35 5.33
CA PRO A 361 -21.38 4.56 4.83
C PRO A 361 -20.10 4.97 5.52
N ARG A 362 -19.79 4.51 6.75
CA ARG A 362 -18.52 4.75 7.48
C ARG A 362 -17.36 3.86 7.03
N LYS A 363 -17.63 2.81 6.27
CA LYS A 363 -16.60 1.91 5.74
C LYS A 363 -15.92 2.56 4.52
N PHE A 364 -14.95 3.43 4.79
CA PHE A 364 -14.05 4.01 3.80
C PHE A 364 -12.64 4.14 4.39
N ALA A 365 -12.08 2.99 4.76
CA ALA A 365 -10.80 2.92 5.44
C ALA A 365 -9.67 3.50 4.57
N PHE A 366 -8.77 4.26 5.17
CA PHE A 366 -7.54 4.74 4.54
C PHE A 366 -6.38 3.92 5.09
N ASP A 367 -6.18 2.70 4.59
CA ASP A 367 -5.43 1.71 5.37
C ASP A 367 -3.99 2.13 5.71
N SER A 368 -3.33 2.91 4.84
CA SER A 368 -2.02 3.51 5.13
C SER A 368 -2.14 4.65 6.16
N GLY A 369 -3.01 5.64 5.93
CA GLY A 369 -3.19 6.78 6.84
C GLY A 369 -3.88 6.52 8.17
N GLU A 370 -4.66 5.46 8.28
CA GLU A 370 -5.43 5.09 9.49
C GLU A 370 -4.81 3.96 10.29
N TYR A 371 -4.06 3.02 9.68
CA TYR A 371 -3.45 1.88 10.39
C TYR A 371 -1.94 1.75 10.14
N GLY A 372 -1.51 1.94 8.89
CA GLY A 372 -0.13 1.83 8.42
C GLY A 372 0.21 0.45 7.85
N MET A 373 0.88 0.41 6.68
CA MET A 373 1.26 -0.86 6.04
C MET A 373 2.39 -1.57 6.77
N GLY A 374 3.32 -0.83 7.39
CA GLY A 374 4.45 -1.39 8.12
C GLY A 374 4.08 -1.91 9.50
N THR A 375 3.23 -1.20 10.23
CA THR A 375 2.60 -1.67 11.49
C THR A 375 1.79 -2.95 11.29
N MET A 376 1.19 -3.12 10.11
CA MET A 376 0.37 -4.27 9.72
C MET A 376 1.12 -5.33 8.90
N ALA A 377 2.44 -5.21 8.74
CA ALA A 377 3.25 -6.17 8.01
C ALA A 377 3.27 -7.56 8.70
N ASN A 378 3.35 -8.62 7.89
CA ASN A 378 3.48 -9.99 8.38
C ASN A 378 4.95 -10.36 8.60
N GLU A 379 5.23 -11.35 9.46
CA GLU A 379 6.52 -12.05 9.46
C GLU A 379 6.48 -13.12 8.35
N LEU A 380 7.21 -12.89 7.26
CA LEU A 380 7.21 -13.78 6.09
C LEU A 380 7.98 -15.07 6.37
N SER A 381 7.41 -16.19 5.93
CA SER A 381 7.95 -17.54 6.13
C SER A 381 8.76 -18.04 4.92
N LEU A 382 9.95 -18.56 5.18
CA LEU A 382 10.87 -19.05 4.16
C LEU A 382 10.25 -20.22 3.38
N GLY A 383 10.07 -20.05 2.07
CA GLY A 383 9.53 -21.08 1.18
C GLY A 383 8.01 -21.15 1.10
N CYS A 384 7.29 -20.27 1.81
CA CYS A 384 5.85 -20.10 1.68
C CYS A 384 5.52 -18.82 0.90
N ASP A 385 5.80 -17.66 1.49
CA ASP A 385 5.45 -16.35 0.90
C ASP A 385 6.39 -15.96 -0.24
N CYS A 386 7.68 -16.31 -0.11
CA CYS A 386 8.70 -16.07 -1.12
C CYS A 386 9.48 -17.37 -1.38
N VAL A 387 9.64 -17.74 -2.66
CA VAL A 387 10.16 -19.05 -3.09
C VAL A 387 11.42 -18.90 -3.95
N GLY A 388 12.50 -19.59 -3.56
CA GLY A 388 13.81 -19.52 -4.22
C GLY A 388 14.95 -19.41 -3.20
N GLN A 389 15.98 -18.61 -3.51
CA GLN A 389 16.95 -18.14 -2.51
C GLN A 389 16.57 -16.72 -2.09
N ILE A 390 16.17 -16.57 -0.83
CA ILE A 390 15.57 -15.36 -0.28
C ILE A 390 16.52 -14.72 0.73
N HIS A 391 16.66 -13.40 0.66
CA HIS A 391 17.19 -12.59 1.75
C HIS A 391 16.03 -11.84 2.41
N TYR A 392 16.06 -11.68 3.73
CA TYR A 392 15.03 -10.94 4.47
C TYR A 392 15.61 -9.73 5.19
N LEU A 393 14.88 -8.62 5.17
CA LEU A 393 15.14 -7.46 6.02
C LEU A 393 14.04 -7.33 7.09
N PRO A 394 14.40 -6.94 8.33
CA PRO A 394 13.45 -6.71 9.41
C PRO A 394 12.73 -5.37 9.27
N GLY A 395 11.57 -5.27 9.91
CA GLY A 395 10.85 -4.03 10.17
C GLY A 395 10.69 -3.80 11.67
N ALA A 396 10.52 -2.55 12.09
CA ALA A 396 10.23 -2.20 13.48
C ALA A 396 9.31 -0.98 13.60
N TYR A 397 8.49 -0.95 14.65
CA TYR A 397 7.62 0.17 15.02
C TYR A 397 7.50 0.28 16.55
N VAL A 398 6.80 1.31 17.03
CA VAL A 398 6.67 1.60 18.47
C VAL A 398 5.40 1.00 19.08
N GLY A 399 5.52 0.41 20.26
CA GLY A 399 4.37 0.03 21.10
C GLY A 399 3.92 1.18 22.01
N HIS A 400 2.72 1.10 22.59
CA HIS A 400 2.12 2.13 23.45
C HIS A 400 3.01 2.59 24.61
N ASP A 401 3.79 1.68 25.17
CA ASP A 401 4.74 1.92 26.26
C ASP A 401 6.10 2.48 25.77
N GLY A 402 6.25 2.69 24.47
CA GLY A 402 7.49 3.12 23.82
C GLY A 402 8.57 2.02 23.77
N SER A 403 8.19 0.75 23.84
CA SER A 403 9.02 -0.36 23.39
C SER A 403 9.09 -0.42 21.86
N ALA A 404 10.11 -1.05 21.31
CA ALA A 404 10.18 -1.34 19.88
C ALA A 404 9.63 -2.75 19.61
N VAL A 405 8.61 -2.85 18.76
CA VAL A 405 8.07 -4.11 18.25
C VAL A 405 8.78 -4.44 16.94
N VAL A 406 9.35 -5.64 16.84
CA VAL A 406 10.18 -6.07 15.70
C VAL A 406 9.49 -7.18 14.92
N ILE A 407 9.45 -7.04 13.61
CA ILE A 407 9.04 -8.06 12.64
C ILE A 407 10.31 -8.52 11.91
N LYS A 408 10.78 -9.73 12.20
CA LYS A 408 12.11 -10.18 11.78
C LYS A 408 12.27 -10.35 10.26
N ASN A 409 11.22 -10.84 9.60
CA ASN A 409 11.20 -11.13 8.16
C ASN A 409 10.15 -10.26 7.45
N ALA A 410 10.16 -8.94 7.66
CA ALA A 410 9.12 -8.05 7.12
C ALA A 410 9.20 -7.88 5.59
N ILE A 411 10.41 -7.84 5.04
CA ILE A 411 10.67 -7.62 3.61
C ILE A 411 11.45 -8.81 3.07
N CYS A 412 11.01 -9.41 1.95
CA CYS A 412 11.75 -10.44 1.24
C CYS A 412 12.38 -9.90 -0.05
N ILE A 413 13.59 -10.35 -0.36
CA ILE A 413 14.37 -9.96 -1.54
C ILE A 413 14.85 -11.22 -2.24
N HIS A 414 14.52 -11.37 -3.52
CA HIS A 414 14.96 -12.52 -4.33
C HIS A 414 14.95 -12.22 -5.83
N GLU A 415 15.39 -13.19 -6.62
CA GLU A 415 15.36 -13.12 -8.08
C GLU A 415 14.39 -14.15 -8.66
N GLU A 416 13.70 -13.77 -9.73
CA GLU A 416 12.79 -14.65 -10.47
C GLU A 416 13.12 -14.66 -11.97
N ASP A 417 12.99 -15.83 -12.59
CA ASP A 417 12.88 -15.91 -14.05
C ASP A 417 11.53 -15.36 -14.51
N ASN A 418 11.56 -14.48 -15.50
CA ASN A 418 10.42 -13.79 -16.07
C ASN A 418 10.33 -14.01 -17.59
N GLY A 419 10.72 -15.21 -18.06
CA GLY A 419 10.60 -15.61 -19.45
C GLY A 419 11.70 -15.05 -20.37
N VAL A 420 11.29 -14.49 -21.51
CA VAL A 420 12.21 -13.97 -22.55
C VAL A 420 12.37 -12.46 -22.38
N LEU A 421 13.62 -11.99 -22.38
CA LEU A 421 13.97 -10.57 -22.34
C LEU A 421 13.95 -9.98 -23.75
N TRP A 422 14.70 -10.60 -24.66
CA TRP A 422 14.64 -10.32 -26.09
C TRP A 422 15.02 -11.55 -26.90
N LYS A 423 14.53 -11.61 -28.14
CA LYS A 423 14.82 -12.69 -29.09
C LYS A 423 14.80 -12.17 -30.52
N HIS A 424 15.71 -12.65 -31.34
CA HIS A 424 15.67 -12.46 -32.79
C HIS A 424 16.04 -13.76 -33.53
N THR A 425 15.52 -13.92 -34.74
CA THR A 425 15.87 -15.00 -35.66
C THR A 425 15.90 -14.42 -37.07
N ASP A 426 17.06 -14.50 -37.73
CA ASP A 426 17.15 -14.26 -39.17
C ASP A 426 16.62 -15.50 -39.90
N TYR A 427 15.51 -15.35 -40.62
CA TYR A 427 14.83 -16.43 -41.33
C TYR A 427 15.54 -16.83 -42.64
N ARG A 428 16.55 -16.08 -43.07
CA ARG A 428 17.26 -16.29 -44.34
C ARG A 428 18.15 -17.54 -44.27
N PRO A 429 18.46 -18.20 -45.40
CA PRO A 429 19.41 -19.32 -45.40
C PRO A 429 20.76 -18.92 -44.79
N GLY A 430 21.20 -19.64 -43.75
CA GLY A 430 22.41 -19.32 -42.98
C GLY A 430 22.22 -18.27 -41.87
N GLY A 431 21.00 -17.76 -41.68
CA GLY A 431 20.62 -16.86 -40.60
C GLY A 431 20.79 -17.49 -39.21
N ARG A 432 20.97 -16.63 -38.19
CA ARG A 432 21.18 -17.04 -36.79
C ARG A 432 19.97 -16.69 -35.94
N THR A 433 19.84 -17.39 -34.81
CA THR A 433 18.91 -17.03 -33.73
C THR A 433 19.69 -16.66 -32.47
N GLN A 434 19.17 -15.71 -31.71
CA GLN A 434 19.64 -15.38 -30.37
C GLN A 434 18.44 -15.15 -29.46
N THR A 435 18.49 -15.69 -28.24
CA THR A 435 17.46 -15.54 -27.21
C THR A 435 18.15 -15.24 -25.88
N VAL A 436 17.69 -14.20 -25.18
CA VAL A 436 18.12 -13.86 -23.83
C VAL A 436 16.93 -13.99 -22.88
N ARG A 437 17.14 -14.58 -21.71
CA ARG A 437 16.10 -14.73 -20.68
C ARG A 437 16.02 -13.50 -19.79
N ARG A 438 14.82 -13.20 -19.29
CA ARG A 438 14.56 -12.06 -18.41
C ARG A 438 14.68 -12.54 -16.97
N ARG A 439 15.64 -11.99 -16.22
CA ARG A 439 15.61 -12.05 -14.76
C ARG A 439 14.98 -10.76 -14.24
N ARG A 440 14.17 -10.89 -13.19
CA ARG A 440 13.72 -9.76 -12.37
C ARG A 440 14.22 -9.91 -10.95
N LEU A 441 14.56 -8.78 -10.34
CA LEU A 441 14.71 -8.64 -8.89
C LEU A 441 13.32 -8.34 -8.31
N VAL A 442 13.00 -8.95 -7.18
CA VAL A 442 11.78 -8.74 -6.41
C VAL A 442 12.17 -8.20 -5.03
N VAL A 443 11.55 -7.11 -4.60
CA VAL A 443 11.52 -6.65 -3.20
C VAL A 443 10.06 -6.60 -2.77
N SER A 444 9.67 -7.40 -1.77
CA SER A 444 8.27 -7.65 -1.42
C SER A 444 7.98 -7.61 0.08
N MET A 445 6.76 -7.20 0.43
CA MET A 445 6.19 -7.24 1.78
C MET A 445 4.70 -7.60 1.67
N VAL A 446 4.20 -8.40 2.62
CA VAL A 446 2.77 -8.66 2.82
C VAL A 446 2.30 -7.94 4.09
N CYS A 447 1.11 -7.36 4.07
CA CYS A 447 0.45 -6.80 5.25
C CYS A 447 -1.03 -7.20 5.31
N THR A 448 -1.51 -7.51 6.52
CA THR A 448 -2.90 -7.92 6.81
C THR A 448 -3.68 -6.76 7.44
N LEU A 449 -4.72 -6.31 6.76
CA LEU A 449 -5.60 -5.21 7.17
C LEU A 449 -6.97 -5.80 7.53
N ALA A 450 -7.05 -6.31 8.77
CA ALA A 450 -8.16 -7.11 9.30
C ALA A 450 -8.49 -8.34 8.44
N ASN A 451 -9.31 -8.15 7.41
CA ASN A 451 -9.79 -9.19 6.51
C ASN A 451 -9.04 -9.26 5.16
N TYR A 452 -8.33 -8.21 4.74
CA TYR A 452 -7.58 -8.21 3.46
C TYR A 452 -6.08 -8.42 3.65
N GLU A 453 -5.45 -9.10 2.71
CA GLU A 453 -4.01 -9.11 2.51
C GLU A 453 -3.64 -8.26 1.28
N TYR A 454 -2.64 -7.39 1.45
CA TYR A 454 -1.98 -6.68 0.34
C TYR A 454 -0.53 -7.12 0.22
N ILE A 455 -0.11 -7.52 -0.99
CA ILE A 455 1.29 -7.84 -1.31
C ILE A 455 1.85 -6.73 -2.20
N TRP A 456 2.94 -6.13 -1.74
CA TRP A 456 3.60 -4.99 -2.37
C TRP A 456 4.89 -5.44 -3.07
N ASN A 457 4.83 -5.71 -4.37
CA ASN A 457 5.99 -6.21 -5.13
C ASN A 457 6.63 -5.10 -5.95
N TYR A 458 7.87 -4.72 -5.60
CA TYR A 458 8.71 -3.85 -6.40
C TYR A 458 9.64 -4.71 -7.27
N HIS A 459 9.42 -4.65 -8.58
CA HIS A 459 10.18 -5.40 -9.58
C HIS A 459 11.15 -4.50 -10.34
N PHE A 460 12.39 -4.94 -10.47
CA PHE A 460 13.40 -4.31 -11.33
C PHE A 460 13.84 -5.26 -12.43
N TYR A 461 14.05 -4.72 -13.63
CA TYR A 461 14.33 -5.50 -14.83
C TYR A 461 15.67 -5.12 -15.47
N GLN A 462 16.28 -6.08 -16.15
CA GLN A 462 17.53 -5.91 -16.88
C GLN A 462 17.41 -4.96 -18.10
N ASP A 463 16.19 -4.70 -18.58
CA ASP A 463 15.90 -3.71 -19.64
C ASP A 463 15.80 -2.26 -19.11
N GLY A 464 16.08 -2.03 -17.82
CA GLY A 464 15.98 -0.72 -17.18
C GLY A 464 14.55 -0.35 -16.76
N SER A 465 13.55 -1.21 -16.94
CA SER A 465 12.19 -0.95 -16.44
C SER A 465 12.06 -1.21 -14.94
N ILE A 466 11.14 -0.48 -14.31
CA ILE A 466 10.65 -0.70 -12.94
C ILE A 466 9.15 -1.04 -13.04
N GLU A 467 8.66 -1.93 -12.19
CA GLU A 467 7.24 -2.20 -12.01
C GLU A 467 6.89 -2.29 -10.53
N LEU A 468 5.78 -1.67 -10.13
CA LEU A 468 5.13 -1.94 -8.85
C LEU A 468 3.88 -2.75 -9.13
N GLU A 469 3.83 -3.96 -8.63
CA GLU A 469 2.64 -4.82 -8.63
C GLU A 469 2.04 -4.83 -7.21
N VAL A 470 0.75 -4.49 -7.12
CA VAL A 470 -0.08 -4.68 -5.93
C VAL A 470 -0.92 -5.93 -6.17
N ARG A 471 -0.87 -6.87 -5.23
CA ARG A 471 -1.78 -8.02 -5.21
C ARG A 471 -2.76 -7.89 -4.05
N LEU A 472 -4.03 -8.15 -4.32
CA LEU A 472 -5.11 -8.16 -3.33
C LEU A 472 -5.56 -9.61 -3.13
N THR A 473 -5.62 -10.05 -1.89
CA THR A 473 -6.13 -11.37 -1.50
C THR A 473 -6.73 -11.29 -0.09
N GLY A 474 -6.99 -12.43 0.54
CA GLY A 474 -7.59 -12.53 1.86
C GLY A 474 -9.09 -12.82 1.80
N ILE A 475 -9.85 -12.31 2.75
CA ILE A 475 -11.28 -12.60 2.94
C ILE A 475 -12.09 -11.35 2.66
N LEU A 476 -13.29 -11.51 2.08
CA LEU A 476 -14.21 -10.39 1.86
C LEU A 476 -14.71 -9.84 3.20
N GLN A 477 -14.76 -8.50 3.36
CA GLN A 477 -15.54 -7.93 4.45
C GLN A 477 -17.03 -8.16 4.14
N VAL A 478 -17.69 -8.90 5.04
CA VAL A 478 -19.08 -9.30 4.90
C VAL A 478 -19.95 -8.80 6.06
N TYR A 479 -21.25 -8.79 5.81
CA TYR A 479 -22.28 -8.54 6.80
C TYR A 479 -23.44 -9.54 6.61
N VAL A 480 -24.22 -9.77 7.66
CA VAL A 480 -25.31 -10.75 7.63
C VAL A 480 -26.47 -10.27 6.75
N ALA A 481 -27.14 -11.20 6.07
CA ALA A 481 -28.33 -10.91 5.27
C ALA A 481 -29.49 -11.87 5.60
N GLU A 482 -30.73 -11.40 5.50
CA GLU A 482 -31.89 -12.32 5.61
C GLU A 482 -31.93 -13.25 4.38
N THR A 483 -32.57 -14.42 4.55
CA THR A 483 -32.57 -15.49 3.53
C THR A 483 -33.12 -14.99 2.19
N ASP A 484 -34.27 -14.32 2.23
CA ASP A 484 -34.97 -13.77 1.06
C ASP A 484 -34.66 -12.28 0.81
N GLU A 485 -33.61 -11.74 1.43
CA GLU A 485 -33.21 -10.34 1.25
C GLU A 485 -32.73 -10.05 -0.18
N PRO A 486 -33.32 -9.05 -0.86
CA PRO A 486 -32.84 -8.57 -2.16
C PRO A 486 -31.61 -7.67 -2.00
N ILE A 487 -30.42 -8.22 -2.26
CA ILE A 487 -29.16 -7.49 -2.18
C ILE A 487 -29.03 -6.51 -3.36
N LYS A 488 -28.81 -5.22 -3.06
CA LYS A 488 -28.60 -4.15 -4.07
C LYS A 488 -27.16 -3.67 -4.20
N PHE A 489 -26.44 -3.61 -3.07
CA PHE A 489 -25.12 -2.95 -2.95
C PHE A 489 -24.02 -3.94 -2.55
N GLY A 490 -24.17 -5.20 -2.98
CA GLY A 490 -23.29 -6.32 -2.65
C GLY A 490 -23.71 -7.59 -3.38
N THR A 491 -23.00 -8.68 -3.07
CA THR A 491 -23.28 -10.03 -3.57
C THR A 491 -23.48 -10.97 -2.40
N LYS A 492 -24.54 -11.79 -2.45
CA LYS A 492 -24.73 -12.91 -1.52
C LYS A 492 -23.78 -14.05 -1.92
N VAL A 493 -22.56 -14.04 -1.38
CA VAL A 493 -21.47 -14.97 -1.73
C VAL A 493 -21.65 -16.37 -1.13
N ALA A 494 -22.39 -16.44 -0.02
CA ALA A 494 -22.86 -17.66 0.62
C ALA A 494 -24.26 -17.42 1.22
N PRO A 495 -25.04 -18.47 1.59
CA PRO A 495 -26.31 -18.30 2.28
C PRO A 495 -26.18 -17.38 3.48
N ASN A 496 -27.00 -16.32 3.52
CA ASN A 496 -27.02 -15.31 4.58
C ASN A 496 -25.72 -14.48 4.76
N VAL A 497 -24.74 -14.59 3.86
CA VAL A 497 -23.49 -13.80 3.87
C VAL A 497 -23.48 -12.81 2.69
N ASN A 498 -23.49 -11.50 2.97
CA ASN A 498 -23.48 -10.43 1.98
C ASN A 498 -22.13 -9.71 1.95
N ALA A 499 -21.41 -9.79 0.83
CA ALA A 499 -20.20 -9.03 0.56
C ALA A 499 -20.53 -7.74 -0.20
N GLN A 500 -20.35 -6.60 0.45
CA GLN A 500 -20.73 -5.29 -0.11
C GLN A 500 -19.78 -4.86 -1.24
N TYR A 501 -20.30 -4.17 -2.26
CA TYR A 501 -19.48 -3.57 -3.32
C TYR A 501 -18.55 -2.52 -2.74
N HIS A 502 -17.31 -2.44 -3.26
CA HIS A 502 -16.31 -1.49 -2.80
C HIS A 502 -15.27 -1.21 -3.90
N GLN A 503 -14.34 -0.30 -3.62
CA GLN A 503 -13.16 -0.06 -4.46
C GLN A 503 -11.91 -0.19 -3.61
N HIS A 504 -10.78 -0.51 -4.22
CA HIS A 504 -9.46 -0.31 -3.62
C HIS A 504 -8.72 0.70 -4.49
N LEU A 505 -8.38 1.86 -3.93
CA LEU A 505 -7.76 2.98 -4.67
C LEU A 505 -6.45 3.37 -3.96
N PHE A 506 -5.34 3.26 -4.67
CA PHE A 506 -3.98 3.42 -4.17
C PHE A 506 -3.33 4.67 -4.76
N SER A 507 -2.55 5.40 -3.95
CA SER A 507 -1.74 6.56 -4.37
C SER A 507 -0.27 6.25 -4.20
N ILE A 508 0.44 6.06 -5.31
CA ILE A 508 1.89 5.80 -5.31
C ILE A 508 2.62 7.12 -5.51
N ARG A 509 3.49 7.48 -4.56
CA ARG A 509 4.36 8.65 -4.65
C ARG A 509 5.62 8.26 -5.41
N VAL A 510 5.83 8.92 -6.55
CA VAL A 510 7.06 8.88 -7.34
C VAL A 510 7.73 10.24 -7.19
N ASP A 511 8.95 10.22 -6.67
CA ASP A 511 9.80 11.38 -6.43
C ASP A 511 11.00 11.26 -7.36
N PRO A 512 10.85 11.70 -8.63
CA PRO A 512 11.83 11.45 -9.67
C PRO A 512 13.11 12.27 -9.50
N MET A 513 14.19 11.74 -10.08
CA MET A 513 15.46 12.45 -10.25
C MET A 513 16.16 11.97 -11.54
N ILE A 514 15.41 11.85 -12.64
CA ILE A 514 15.87 11.33 -13.93
C ILE A 514 17.10 12.14 -14.38
N ASP A 515 18.29 11.55 -14.40
CA ASP A 515 19.57 12.23 -14.69
C ASP A 515 19.81 13.54 -13.89
N GLY A 516 19.14 13.72 -12.75
CA GLY A 516 19.21 14.92 -11.92
C GLY A 516 17.83 15.35 -11.41
N ILE A 517 17.81 16.28 -10.44
CA ILE A 517 16.59 16.62 -9.69
C ILE A 517 15.58 17.49 -10.46
N ASN A 518 16.02 18.22 -11.49
CA ASN A 518 15.13 19.09 -12.27
C ASN A 518 14.48 18.29 -13.39
N ASN A 519 13.20 17.97 -13.24
CA ASN A 519 12.44 17.16 -14.19
C ASN A 519 11.17 17.90 -14.66
N SER A 520 10.55 17.38 -15.72
CA SER A 520 9.25 17.83 -16.23
C SER A 520 8.36 16.62 -16.49
N VAL A 521 7.04 16.81 -16.43
CA VAL A 521 6.08 15.81 -16.93
C VAL A 521 5.53 16.22 -18.29
N VAL A 522 5.56 15.29 -19.25
CA VAL A 522 4.92 15.42 -20.57
C VAL A 522 3.69 14.55 -20.61
N GLU A 523 2.53 15.13 -20.94
CA GLU A 523 1.37 14.39 -21.41
C GLU A 523 1.51 14.12 -22.90
N SER A 524 1.36 12.87 -23.30
CA SER A 524 1.58 12.39 -24.67
C SER A 524 0.30 11.70 -25.14
N ASP A 525 -0.40 12.33 -26.07
CA ASP A 525 -1.56 11.76 -26.76
C ASP A 525 -1.11 11.09 -28.08
N VAL A 526 -1.79 10.03 -28.51
CA VAL A 526 -1.63 9.37 -29.81
C VAL A 526 -2.91 9.58 -30.60
N VAL A 527 -2.82 10.30 -31.72
CA VAL A 527 -3.98 10.74 -32.49
C VAL A 527 -3.82 10.42 -33.98
N PRO A 528 -4.90 10.16 -34.74
CA PRO A 528 -4.86 10.18 -36.19
C PRO A 528 -4.26 11.50 -36.70
N LEU A 529 -3.54 11.49 -37.82
CA LEU A 529 -2.87 12.69 -38.35
C LEU A 529 -3.90 13.85 -38.53
N PRO A 530 -3.82 14.94 -37.74
CA PRO A 530 -4.84 15.97 -37.76
C PRO A 530 -4.96 16.65 -39.11
N ASN A 531 -6.19 16.97 -39.51
CA ASN A 531 -6.52 17.64 -40.77
C ASN A 531 -6.12 16.87 -42.06
N ALA A 532 -5.78 15.59 -41.97
CA ALA A 532 -5.43 14.75 -43.13
C ALA A 532 -6.38 13.55 -43.27
N SER A 533 -7.48 13.73 -44.01
CA SER A 533 -8.45 12.67 -44.29
C SER A 533 -7.89 11.59 -45.23
N THR A 534 -8.47 10.40 -45.21
CA THR A 534 -8.29 9.39 -46.27
C THR A 534 -8.49 10.02 -47.64
N GLY A 535 -7.61 9.69 -48.60
CA GLY A 535 -7.60 10.26 -49.94
C GLY A 535 -6.90 11.62 -50.08
N SER A 536 -6.46 12.26 -48.98
CA SER A 536 -5.63 13.49 -49.06
C SER A 536 -4.17 13.19 -49.40
N ASP A 537 -3.46 14.16 -49.98
CA ASP A 537 -2.03 14.01 -50.33
C ASP A 537 -1.15 13.66 -49.11
N LEU A 538 -1.55 14.07 -47.90
CA LEU A 538 -0.83 13.82 -46.65
C LEU A 538 -1.19 12.49 -45.98
N ASN A 539 -2.34 11.88 -46.32
CA ASN A 539 -2.82 10.64 -45.68
C ASN A 539 -3.70 9.82 -46.64
N PHE A 540 -3.21 9.56 -47.86
CA PHE A 540 -4.01 8.96 -48.93
C PHE A 540 -4.68 7.64 -48.52
N ALA A 541 -3.97 6.76 -47.79
CA ALA A 541 -4.48 5.49 -47.30
C ALA A 541 -5.21 5.57 -45.94
N GLY A 542 -5.27 6.75 -45.30
CA GLY A 542 -5.98 6.96 -44.03
C GLY A 542 -5.31 6.38 -42.79
N ASN A 543 -4.11 5.79 -42.91
CA ASN A 543 -3.44 5.04 -41.85
C ASN A 543 -2.46 5.87 -40.98
N ALA A 544 -2.26 7.15 -41.28
CA ALA A 544 -1.32 7.99 -40.54
C ALA A 544 -1.86 8.39 -39.14
N PHE A 545 -1.01 8.21 -38.14
CA PHE A 545 -1.21 8.71 -36.77
C PHE A 545 0.11 9.31 -36.26
N ILE A 546 0.01 10.20 -35.28
CA ILE A 546 1.13 10.92 -34.68
C ILE A 546 1.04 10.87 -33.15
N GLN A 547 2.11 11.33 -32.51
CA GLN A 547 2.16 11.53 -31.07
C GLN A 547 2.27 13.04 -30.79
N GLU A 548 1.33 13.58 -30.00
CA GLU A 548 1.31 14.98 -29.60
C GLU A 548 1.77 15.10 -28.13
N ASP A 549 2.91 15.76 -27.93
CA ASP A 549 3.54 15.95 -26.61
C ASP A 549 3.20 17.35 -26.04
N THR A 550 2.60 17.40 -24.85
CA THR A 550 2.31 18.63 -24.09
C THR A 550 3.07 18.62 -22.76
N VAL A 551 4.04 19.53 -22.59
CA VAL A 551 4.73 19.71 -21.30
C VAL A 551 3.77 20.33 -20.29
N LEU A 552 3.63 19.72 -19.11
CA LEU A 552 2.90 20.26 -17.99
C LEU A 552 3.76 21.33 -17.31
N LYS A 553 3.31 22.60 -17.37
CA LYS A 553 4.06 23.75 -16.83
C LYS A 553 3.64 24.18 -15.42
N LYS A 554 2.43 23.79 -15.01
CA LYS A 554 1.84 24.15 -13.71
C LYS A 554 1.28 22.93 -13.02
N GLU A 555 1.29 22.95 -11.70
CA GLU A 555 0.75 21.87 -10.85
C GLU A 555 -0.66 21.45 -11.33
N ALA A 556 -0.89 20.16 -11.53
CA ALA A 556 -2.13 19.67 -12.14
C ALA A 556 -2.49 18.23 -11.75
N GLY A 557 -3.78 17.98 -11.59
CA GLY A 557 -4.38 16.66 -11.75
C GLY A 557 -4.77 16.43 -13.23
N ARG A 558 -4.52 15.23 -13.77
CA ARG A 558 -4.76 14.87 -15.18
C ARG A 558 -5.60 13.60 -15.29
N TYR A 559 -6.65 13.65 -16.11
CA TYR A 559 -7.42 12.46 -16.48
C TYR A 559 -6.72 11.66 -17.58
N TRP A 560 -6.87 10.34 -17.53
CA TRP A 560 -6.58 9.45 -18.64
C TRP A 560 -7.60 9.66 -19.76
N ASP A 561 -7.16 9.45 -21.00
CA ASP A 561 -7.99 9.52 -22.19
C ASP A 561 -7.79 8.22 -22.99
N TRP A 562 -8.86 7.41 -23.08
CA TRP A 562 -8.83 6.12 -23.76
C TRP A 562 -8.76 6.27 -25.28
N GLU A 563 -9.48 7.24 -25.84
CA GLU A 563 -9.57 7.44 -27.30
C GLU A 563 -8.22 7.85 -27.90
N LYS A 564 -7.39 8.52 -27.09
CA LYS A 564 -6.07 9.02 -27.50
C LYS A 564 -4.89 8.16 -27.08
N GLU A 565 -5.09 7.00 -26.43
CA GLU A 565 -3.97 6.21 -25.87
C GLU A 565 -3.00 7.10 -25.07
N ARG A 566 -3.57 8.01 -24.25
CA ARG A 566 -2.81 8.99 -23.47
C ARG A 566 -1.73 8.28 -22.67
N LYS A 567 -0.60 8.94 -22.40
CA LYS A 567 0.42 8.49 -21.46
C LYS A 567 1.18 9.68 -20.89
N TRP A 568 1.84 9.50 -19.76
CA TRP A 568 2.74 10.51 -19.21
C TRP A 568 4.18 10.05 -19.24
N LYS A 569 5.09 11.01 -19.29
CA LYS A 569 6.54 10.79 -19.29
C LYS A 569 7.17 11.73 -18.29
N ILE A 570 8.02 11.21 -17.42
CA ILE A 570 8.89 12.03 -16.58
C ILE A 570 10.20 12.18 -17.35
N ILE A 571 10.59 13.40 -17.66
CA ILE A 571 11.75 13.71 -18.50
C ILE A 571 12.72 14.66 -17.81
N ASN A 572 13.99 14.63 -18.23
CA ASN A 572 14.97 15.67 -17.90
C ASN A 572 15.37 16.44 -19.18
N PRO A 573 15.00 17.72 -19.32
CA PRO A 573 15.24 18.47 -20.54
C PRO A 573 16.71 18.91 -20.72
N ALA A 574 17.55 18.77 -19.69
CA ALA A 574 18.97 19.10 -19.75
C ALA A 574 19.83 18.04 -20.46
N ARG A 575 19.29 16.84 -20.75
CA ARG A 575 19.96 15.83 -21.58
C ARG A 575 19.04 15.33 -22.69
N LYS A 576 19.56 15.39 -23.93
CA LYS A 576 18.91 14.84 -25.14
C LYS A 576 19.57 13.52 -25.52
N HIS A 577 18.76 12.58 -25.99
CA HIS A 577 19.24 11.36 -26.60
C HIS A 577 19.84 11.62 -27.99
N TYR A 578 21.06 11.11 -28.20
CA TYR A 578 21.92 11.46 -29.34
C TYR A 578 21.28 11.25 -30.72
N SER A 579 20.41 10.25 -30.89
CA SER A 579 19.82 9.89 -32.18
C SER A 579 18.39 10.41 -32.36
N SER A 580 17.53 10.23 -31.35
CA SER A 580 16.11 10.63 -31.43
C SER A 580 15.88 12.12 -31.20
N GLY A 581 16.86 12.84 -30.63
CA GLY A 581 16.74 14.26 -30.25
C GLY A 581 15.69 14.53 -29.17
N LYS A 582 15.11 13.48 -28.58
CA LYS A 582 14.14 13.56 -27.48
C LYS A 582 14.87 13.67 -26.14
N ASP A 583 14.18 14.25 -25.17
CA ASP A 583 14.63 14.30 -23.78
C ASP A 583 14.76 12.88 -23.21
N VAL A 584 15.76 12.67 -22.35
CA VAL A 584 15.88 11.42 -21.58
C VAL A 584 14.69 11.33 -20.61
N GLY A 585 14.10 10.14 -20.46
CA GLY A 585 12.91 10.01 -19.61
C GLY A 585 12.44 8.59 -19.36
N TYR A 586 11.41 8.50 -18.52
CA TYR A 586 10.68 7.28 -18.21
C TYR A 586 9.18 7.47 -18.48
N VAL A 587 8.58 6.54 -19.21
CA VAL A 587 7.14 6.49 -19.50
C VAL A 587 6.40 5.87 -18.32
N VAL A 588 5.34 6.54 -17.89
CA VAL A 588 4.41 6.09 -16.85
C VAL A 588 3.29 5.28 -17.48
N GLY A 589 3.30 3.96 -17.25
CA GLY A 589 2.28 3.03 -17.70
C GLY A 589 1.33 2.63 -16.56
N ILE A 590 0.13 3.20 -16.54
CA ILE A 590 -0.94 2.90 -15.55
C ILE A 590 -2.24 2.39 -16.17
N LYS A 591 -2.30 2.20 -17.50
CA LYS A 591 -3.52 1.94 -18.29
C LYS A 591 -4.46 0.87 -17.70
N GLY A 592 -3.90 -0.23 -17.19
CA GLY A 592 -4.67 -1.34 -16.63
C GLY A 592 -5.25 -1.09 -15.22
N GLY A 593 -4.75 -0.08 -14.50
CA GLY A 593 -5.19 0.27 -13.15
C GLY A 593 -5.92 1.61 -13.04
N VAL A 594 -6.20 2.30 -14.15
CA VAL A 594 -6.98 3.56 -14.11
C VAL A 594 -8.44 3.24 -13.75
N THR A 595 -8.80 3.48 -12.49
CA THR A 595 -10.15 3.22 -11.96
C THR A 595 -10.81 4.54 -11.52
N PRO A 596 -12.01 4.87 -12.04
CA PRO A 596 -12.75 6.06 -11.61
C PRO A 596 -13.42 5.83 -10.23
N MET A 597 -13.48 6.89 -9.42
CA MET A 597 -14.19 6.87 -8.14
C MET A 597 -15.72 6.84 -8.35
N MET A 598 -16.40 5.85 -7.76
CA MET A 598 -17.84 5.65 -7.87
C MET A 598 -18.63 6.48 -6.85
N ALA A 599 -18.03 6.81 -5.70
CA ALA A 599 -18.65 7.68 -4.71
C ALA A 599 -18.72 9.14 -5.23
N ARG A 600 -19.74 9.87 -4.77
CA ARG A 600 -19.99 11.24 -5.20
C ARG A 600 -18.90 12.22 -4.71
N LYS A 601 -18.66 13.28 -5.48
CA LYS A 601 -17.70 14.37 -5.16
C LYS A 601 -17.99 15.12 -3.85
N ASP A 602 -19.24 15.10 -3.40
CA ASP A 602 -19.68 15.68 -2.12
C ASP A 602 -19.76 14.67 -0.96
N GLY A 603 -19.50 13.39 -1.22
CA GLY A 603 -19.53 12.30 -0.23
C GLY A 603 -18.30 12.27 0.69
N TRP A 604 -18.46 11.70 1.88
CA TRP A 604 -17.45 11.71 2.95
C TRP A 604 -16.11 11.09 2.53
N ALA A 605 -16.14 9.93 1.85
CA ALA A 605 -14.92 9.27 1.37
C ALA A 605 -14.10 10.16 0.40
N LEU A 606 -14.75 10.74 -0.62
CA LEU A 606 -14.07 11.57 -1.63
C LEU A 606 -13.64 12.95 -1.07
N LYS A 607 -14.37 13.49 -0.09
CA LYS A 607 -13.94 14.68 0.68
C LYS A 607 -12.63 14.46 1.45
N ARG A 608 -12.36 13.24 1.93
CA ARG A 608 -11.11 12.87 2.63
C ARG A 608 -10.00 12.40 1.70
N ALA A 609 -10.35 11.82 0.54
CA ALA A 609 -9.42 11.28 -0.45
C ALA A 609 -9.31 12.18 -1.70
N PRO A 610 -8.78 13.43 -1.61
CA PRO A 610 -8.70 14.29 -2.77
C PRO A 610 -7.88 13.65 -3.90
N PHE A 611 -6.90 12.81 -3.58
CA PHE A 611 -6.03 12.11 -4.53
C PHE A 611 -6.76 11.24 -5.55
N VAL A 612 -7.96 10.73 -5.26
CA VAL A 612 -8.70 9.87 -6.22
C VAL A 612 -9.47 10.64 -7.29
N ASN A 613 -9.44 11.98 -7.28
CA ASN A 613 -10.07 12.78 -8.34
C ASN A 613 -9.37 12.66 -9.72
N TYR A 614 -8.08 12.29 -9.76
CA TYR A 614 -7.30 12.17 -10.99
C TYR A 614 -6.32 10.98 -10.91
N PRO A 615 -6.14 10.20 -12.00
CA PRO A 615 -5.13 9.13 -12.09
C PRO A 615 -3.67 9.60 -11.98
N VAL A 616 -3.37 10.84 -12.38
CA VAL A 616 -2.04 11.42 -12.21
C VAL A 616 -2.15 12.82 -11.64
N TRP A 617 -1.34 13.09 -10.62
CA TRP A 617 -1.09 14.42 -10.10
C TRP A 617 0.39 14.76 -10.25
N VAL A 618 0.67 16.04 -10.53
CA VAL A 618 2.03 16.57 -10.52
C VAL A 618 2.03 17.86 -9.70
N CYS A 619 2.91 17.95 -8.71
CA CYS A 619 3.14 19.15 -7.91
C CYS A 619 4.63 19.46 -7.81
N ARG A 620 4.98 20.68 -7.41
CA ARG A 620 6.36 21.01 -7.03
C ARG A 620 6.67 20.32 -5.70
N ASP A 621 7.88 19.78 -5.52
CA ASP A 621 8.31 19.42 -4.17
C ASP A 621 8.53 20.68 -3.32
N VAL A 622 8.19 20.58 -2.04
CA VAL A 622 8.40 21.62 -1.03
C VAL A 622 8.87 20.88 0.22
N GLU A 623 10.15 21.08 0.55
CA GLU A 623 10.81 20.50 1.70
C GLU A 623 11.02 21.58 2.77
N ASP A 624 10.53 21.34 3.99
CA ASP A 624 10.70 22.23 5.14
C ASP A 624 11.27 21.48 6.37
N ALA A 625 11.19 22.08 7.56
CA ALA A 625 11.70 21.48 8.80
C ALA A 625 11.00 20.16 9.21
N LYS A 626 9.83 19.84 8.62
CA LYS A 626 9.06 18.60 8.77
C LYS A 626 9.20 17.67 7.56
N GLY A 627 10.06 18.00 6.60
CA GLY A 627 10.37 17.18 5.41
C GLY A 627 9.62 17.59 4.14
N SER A 628 9.57 16.69 3.17
CA SER A 628 8.88 16.85 1.88
C SER A 628 7.38 16.57 1.98
N ARG A 629 6.60 17.04 0.99
CA ARG A 629 5.21 16.63 0.77
C ARG A 629 5.12 15.11 0.58
N MET A 630 4.54 14.40 1.56
CA MET A 630 4.45 12.93 1.57
C MET A 630 3.02 12.37 1.43
N TRP A 631 2.07 12.87 2.22
CA TRP A 631 0.78 12.20 2.45
C TRP A 631 -0.36 12.85 1.65
N PRO A 632 -0.87 12.27 0.54
CA PRO A 632 -1.78 12.95 -0.35
C PRO A 632 -3.22 13.10 0.20
N ALA A 633 -3.57 12.37 1.28
CA ALA A 633 -4.75 12.61 2.12
C ALA A 633 -4.43 13.29 3.48
N GLY A 634 -3.18 13.71 3.67
CA GLY A 634 -2.66 14.35 4.89
C GLY A 634 -2.11 13.39 5.95
N LYS A 635 -1.35 13.95 6.90
CA LYS A 635 -0.63 13.16 7.90
C LYS A 635 -1.57 12.43 8.87
N TYR A 636 -2.60 13.10 9.40
CA TYR A 636 -3.51 12.53 10.39
C TYR A 636 -4.89 12.29 9.77
N VAL A 637 -5.17 11.04 9.42
CA VAL A 637 -6.39 10.67 8.67
C VAL A 637 -7.55 10.24 9.57
N PRO A 638 -7.41 9.44 10.66
CA PRO A 638 -8.53 8.99 11.48
C PRO A 638 -9.48 10.11 11.92
N GLN A 639 -10.80 9.83 11.93
CA GLN A 639 -11.87 10.74 12.36
C GLN A 639 -12.03 12.06 11.55
N THR A 640 -11.25 12.30 10.50
CA THR A 640 -11.38 13.50 9.65
C THR A 640 -12.69 13.51 8.85
N ARG A 641 -13.30 14.70 8.69
CA ARG A 641 -14.49 14.91 7.83
C ARG A 641 -14.14 15.48 6.45
N GLU A 642 -13.20 16.41 6.44
CA GLU A 642 -12.82 17.24 5.30
C GLU A 642 -11.33 17.00 4.99
N SER A 643 -10.90 17.27 3.75
CA SER A 643 -9.48 17.18 3.37
C SER A 643 -8.60 18.05 4.28
N PRO A 644 -7.51 17.51 4.86
CA PRO A 644 -6.51 18.33 5.55
C PRO A 644 -5.91 19.40 4.64
N THR A 645 -5.47 20.52 5.22
CA THR A 645 -4.81 21.61 4.48
C THR A 645 -3.45 21.21 3.91
N ASP A 646 -2.80 20.23 4.54
CA ASP A 646 -1.63 19.54 4.02
C ASP A 646 -2.08 18.26 3.34
N SER A 647 -2.55 18.36 2.09
CA SER A 647 -3.00 17.24 1.26
C SER A 647 -2.95 17.64 -0.22
N ILE A 648 -3.01 16.67 -1.14
CA ILE A 648 -2.72 16.93 -2.56
C ILE A 648 -3.71 17.91 -3.22
N GLY A 649 -4.97 17.91 -2.79
CA GLY A 649 -5.98 18.87 -3.26
C GLY A 649 -5.71 20.32 -2.82
N ALA A 650 -4.93 20.52 -1.75
CA ALA A 650 -4.51 21.83 -1.28
C ALA A 650 -3.12 22.23 -1.80
N TRP A 651 -2.24 21.25 -2.08
CA TRP A 651 -0.95 21.48 -2.73
C TRP A 651 -1.10 21.88 -4.21
N VAL A 652 -2.01 21.22 -4.94
CA VAL A 652 -2.17 21.39 -6.39
C VAL A 652 -3.26 22.40 -6.72
N LYS A 653 -2.89 23.68 -6.76
CA LYS A 653 -3.78 24.80 -7.13
C LYS A 653 -3.61 25.30 -8.57
N GLY A 654 -2.64 24.79 -9.32
CA GLY A 654 -2.27 25.34 -10.64
C GLY A 654 -1.54 26.69 -10.56
N GLU A 655 -0.90 26.96 -9.43
CA GLU A 655 -0.25 28.24 -9.14
C GLU A 655 1.27 28.17 -9.41
N GLN A 656 1.96 27.12 -8.93
CA GLN A 656 3.42 26.99 -9.05
C GLN A 656 3.88 26.43 -10.41
N ASN A 657 5.13 26.74 -10.78
CA ASN A 657 5.84 26.11 -11.89
C ASN A 657 6.23 24.66 -11.53
N ILE A 658 6.16 23.77 -12.53
CA ILE A 658 6.66 22.38 -12.47
C ILE A 658 7.45 21.98 -13.74
N GLU A 659 7.72 22.92 -14.66
CA GLU A 659 8.58 22.67 -15.81
C GLU A 659 10.04 22.87 -15.40
N ASN A 660 10.84 21.79 -15.46
CA ASN A 660 12.26 21.74 -15.12
C ASN A 660 12.54 22.16 -13.66
N GLU A 661 11.83 21.53 -12.73
CA GLU A 661 11.89 21.78 -11.28
C GLU A 661 12.03 20.45 -10.52
N ASP A 662 12.28 20.52 -9.22
CA ASP A 662 12.08 19.37 -8.33
C ASP A 662 10.56 19.16 -8.13
N ILE A 663 10.07 17.98 -8.53
CA ILE A 663 8.64 17.69 -8.67
C ILE A 663 8.28 16.36 -8.01
N LEU A 664 7.02 16.22 -7.60
CA LEU A 664 6.44 14.96 -7.15
C LEU A 664 5.32 14.54 -8.10
N VAL A 665 5.26 13.26 -8.40
CA VAL A 665 4.21 12.64 -9.20
C VAL A 665 3.46 11.63 -8.33
N TYR A 666 2.15 11.81 -8.16
CA TYR A 666 1.30 10.83 -7.48
C TYR A 666 0.46 10.09 -8.52
N LEU A 667 0.58 8.76 -8.52
CA LEU A 667 -0.13 7.87 -9.44
C LEU A 667 -1.28 7.21 -8.68
N THR A 668 -2.51 7.54 -9.07
CA THR A 668 -3.71 6.91 -8.52
C THR A 668 -4.14 5.77 -9.43
N VAL A 669 -4.11 4.54 -8.89
CA VAL A 669 -4.60 3.32 -9.54
C VAL A 669 -5.52 2.55 -8.60
N GLY A 670 -6.25 1.56 -9.10
CA GLY A 670 -7.10 0.73 -8.26
C GLY A 670 -7.99 -0.23 -9.01
N THR A 671 -8.92 -0.85 -8.29
CA THR A 671 -9.96 -1.73 -8.84
C THR A 671 -11.32 -1.43 -8.21
N THR A 672 -12.40 -1.79 -8.91
CA THR A 672 -13.78 -1.76 -8.38
C THR A 672 -14.21 -3.19 -8.14
N HIS A 673 -14.24 -3.62 -6.88
CA HIS A 673 -14.58 -4.98 -6.52
C HIS A 673 -16.10 -5.13 -6.43
N ILE A 674 -16.66 -5.88 -7.37
CA ILE A 674 -17.99 -6.46 -7.31
C ILE A 674 -17.78 -7.92 -6.87
N PRO A 675 -17.93 -8.27 -5.58
CA PRO A 675 -17.55 -9.59 -5.08
C PRO A 675 -18.35 -10.70 -5.74
N ARG A 676 -17.74 -11.88 -5.85
CA ARG A 676 -18.35 -13.08 -6.46
C ARG A 676 -18.28 -14.26 -5.49
N PRO A 677 -19.11 -15.31 -5.66
CA PRO A 677 -18.99 -16.54 -4.88
C PRO A 677 -17.60 -17.19 -4.97
N GLU A 678 -16.90 -17.04 -6.09
CA GLU A 678 -15.52 -17.52 -6.28
C GLU A 678 -14.48 -16.77 -5.43
N ASP A 679 -14.85 -15.62 -4.85
CA ASP A 679 -14.00 -14.82 -3.96
C ASP A 679 -14.20 -15.25 -2.47
N TRP A 680 -14.94 -16.34 -2.22
CA TRP A 680 -15.33 -16.84 -0.89
C TRP A 680 -14.97 -18.33 -0.70
N PRO A 681 -14.50 -18.78 0.48
CA PRO A 681 -14.24 -18.00 1.70
C PRO A 681 -12.98 -17.13 1.68
N VAL A 682 -11.99 -17.48 0.85
CA VAL A 682 -10.77 -16.70 0.65
C VAL A 682 -10.66 -16.39 -0.84
N MET A 683 -10.42 -15.12 -1.18
CA MET A 683 -10.43 -14.68 -2.56
C MET A 683 -9.14 -15.09 -3.30
N PRO A 684 -9.23 -15.60 -4.53
CA PRO A 684 -8.10 -15.67 -5.43
C PRO A 684 -7.52 -14.28 -5.68
N VAL A 685 -6.22 -14.24 -5.98
CA VAL A 685 -5.49 -12.99 -6.11
C VAL A 685 -5.92 -12.12 -7.30
N GLU A 686 -6.18 -10.84 -7.05
CA GLU A 686 -6.35 -9.79 -8.06
C GLU A 686 -5.03 -9.00 -8.20
N HIS A 687 -4.65 -8.64 -9.42
CA HIS A 687 -3.36 -8.00 -9.74
C HIS A 687 -3.53 -6.60 -10.33
N LEU A 688 -2.77 -5.62 -9.81
CA LEU A 688 -2.66 -4.27 -10.36
C LEU A 688 -1.18 -3.90 -10.56
N SER A 689 -0.78 -3.55 -11.78
CA SER A 689 0.60 -3.14 -12.09
C SER A 689 0.72 -1.70 -12.58
N ILE A 690 1.72 -1.00 -12.05
CA ILE A 690 2.24 0.28 -12.55
C ILE A 690 3.63 0.02 -13.12
N THR A 691 3.93 0.52 -14.32
CA THR A 691 5.28 0.40 -14.92
C THR A 691 5.91 1.76 -15.19
N LEU A 692 7.21 1.87 -14.92
CA LEU A 692 8.07 2.98 -15.34
C LEU A 692 9.10 2.42 -16.32
N LYS A 693 9.03 2.82 -17.58
CA LYS A 693 9.88 2.26 -18.67
C LYS A 693 10.79 3.31 -19.28
N PRO A 694 12.09 3.06 -19.48
CA PRO A 694 12.99 4.02 -20.09
C PRO A 694 12.57 4.34 -21.52
N GLN A 695 12.48 5.64 -21.86
CA GLN A 695 12.29 6.12 -23.23
C GLN A 695 13.37 7.15 -23.56
N SER A 696 14.19 6.85 -24.56
CA SER A 696 15.35 7.69 -24.92
C SER A 696 16.35 7.92 -23.78
N PHE A 697 16.26 7.19 -22.66
CA PHE A 697 17.22 7.29 -21.55
C PHE A 697 18.57 6.68 -21.92
N PHE A 698 18.59 5.41 -22.34
CA PHE A 698 19.77 4.70 -22.83
C PHE A 698 19.99 4.93 -24.33
N THR A 699 21.23 4.75 -24.81
CA THR A 699 21.60 4.89 -26.23
C THR A 699 21.08 3.76 -27.12
N MET A 700 20.84 2.59 -26.54
CA MET A 700 20.26 1.41 -27.18
C MET A 700 19.56 0.55 -26.10
N ASN A 701 19.14 -0.68 -26.44
CA ASN A 701 18.65 -1.63 -25.44
C ASN A 701 19.74 -1.85 -24.37
N PRO A 702 19.51 -1.52 -23.08
CA PRO A 702 20.53 -1.66 -22.03
C PRO A 702 20.80 -3.13 -21.63
N SER A 703 20.02 -4.08 -22.14
CA SER A 703 20.17 -5.52 -21.86
C SER A 703 20.92 -6.31 -22.95
N MET A 704 21.70 -5.64 -23.80
CA MET A 704 22.47 -6.28 -24.88
C MET A 704 23.74 -6.99 -24.38
N ASP A 705 24.18 -6.67 -23.17
CA ASP A 705 25.29 -7.31 -22.44
C ASP A 705 24.87 -8.54 -21.63
N VAL A 706 23.56 -8.71 -21.38
CA VAL A 706 23.01 -9.86 -20.66
C VAL A 706 23.25 -11.15 -21.48
N PRO A 707 23.93 -12.16 -20.92
CA PRO A 707 24.31 -13.35 -21.67
C PRO A 707 23.11 -14.21 -22.07
N GLY A 708 23.09 -14.65 -23.33
CA GLY A 708 22.16 -15.66 -23.82
C GLY A 708 22.50 -17.04 -23.25
N THR A 709 21.88 -17.43 -22.14
CA THR A 709 22.18 -18.71 -21.49
C THR A 709 21.22 -19.81 -21.91
N ARG A 710 21.77 -20.96 -22.33
CA ARG A 710 21.04 -22.22 -22.43
C ARG A 710 21.13 -22.94 -21.09
N ASP A 711 20.02 -23.06 -20.37
CA ASP A 711 19.94 -23.92 -19.19
C ASP A 711 20.07 -25.40 -19.59
N PRO A 712 21.08 -26.15 -19.09
CA PRO A 712 21.25 -27.56 -19.36
C PRO A 712 20.24 -28.47 -18.62
N LYS A 713 19.51 -27.95 -17.61
CA LYS A 713 18.47 -28.70 -16.89
C LYS A 713 17.12 -28.69 -17.61
N SER A 714 16.92 -27.77 -18.55
CA SER A 714 15.72 -27.68 -19.38
C SER A 714 15.68 -28.84 -20.39
N VAL A 715 14.76 -29.79 -20.16
CA VAL A 715 14.55 -31.00 -20.98
C VAL A 715 13.13 -31.05 -21.56
N ALA A 716 12.92 -31.86 -22.60
CA ALA A 716 11.58 -32.06 -23.16
C ALA A 716 10.66 -32.77 -22.17
N ALA A 717 9.49 -32.19 -21.88
CA ALA A 717 8.51 -32.75 -20.95
C ALA A 717 7.96 -34.13 -21.38
N PHE A 718 7.99 -34.41 -22.69
CA PHE A 718 7.58 -35.69 -23.27
C PHE A 718 8.64 -36.14 -24.28
N SER A 719 9.20 -37.33 -24.10
CA SER A 719 10.13 -37.93 -25.05
C SER A 719 9.37 -38.46 -26.27
N GLN A 720 9.34 -37.70 -27.36
CA GLN A 720 8.99 -38.28 -28.66
C GLN A 720 10.16 -39.12 -29.16
N GLY A 721 9.85 -40.30 -29.73
CA GLY A 721 10.84 -41.14 -30.40
C GLY A 721 11.60 -40.35 -31.46
N ALA A 722 12.92 -40.54 -31.54
CA ALA A 722 13.83 -39.63 -32.20
C ALA A 722 13.42 -39.22 -33.64
N ALA A 723 12.99 -37.97 -33.79
CA ALA A 723 12.99 -37.27 -35.07
C ALA A 723 14.41 -36.69 -35.33
N PRO A 724 14.96 -36.80 -36.55
CA PRO A 724 16.33 -36.36 -36.82
C PRO A 724 16.48 -34.84 -36.69
N SER A 725 17.50 -34.42 -35.93
CA SER A 725 17.82 -33.02 -35.69
C SER A 725 18.38 -32.34 -36.94
N HIS A 726 17.53 -31.67 -37.72
CA HIS A 726 17.96 -30.81 -38.82
C HIS A 726 18.14 -29.35 -38.36
N GLY A 727 19.40 -28.95 -38.15
CA GLY A 727 19.87 -27.59 -38.42
C GLY A 727 19.69 -26.50 -37.33
N HIS A 728 20.81 -26.15 -36.67
CA HIS A 728 21.18 -24.77 -36.29
C HIS A 728 20.18 -23.86 -35.55
N ALA A 729 19.37 -24.39 -34.62
CA ALA A 729 18.62 -23.58 -33.64
C ALA A 729 19.27 -23.66 -32.24
N GLY A 730 20.47 -23.09 -32.08
CA GLY A 730 21.16 -22.98 -30.79
C GLY A 730 20.93 -21.63 -30.13
N CYS A 731 20.63 -21.62 -28.83
CA CYS A 731 21.00 -20.46 -27.99
C CYS A 731 22.52 -20.56 -27.78
N HIS A 732 23.26 -19.55 -28.23
CA HIS A 732 24.71 -19.46 -28.16
C HIS A 732 25.15 -18.34 -27.22
#